data_AF-A0A7I8JSR8-F1
#
_entry.id   AF-A0A7I8JSR8-F1
#
_cell.length_a   1.000
_cell.length_b   1.000
_cell.length_c   1.000
_cell.angle_alpha   90.00
_cell.angle_beta   90.00
_cell.angle_gamma   90.00
#
_symmetry.space_group_name_H-M   'P 1'
#
loop_
_entity.id
_entity.type
_entity.pdbx_description
1 polymer ?
#
loop_
_entity_poly.entity_id
_entity_poly.type
_entity_poly.pdbx_seq_one_letter_code
_entity_poly.pdbx_strand_id
1 'polypeptide(L)'
;MLSSLGRSSGGIASDEDLARFYGTSASMATIPEHIAGLISKKQLHPAIPLLRMALWLLSTRCGTFAICGGASLSKSFPYFRKFSKVEEPRREEILVNLSRSSLGLKRLLFRCLKILTVRLYFQRADEMNGNPSWKAIGYCGRDPELPTLDDRWRRAAPVDETLKTLFPDLQRMGPLYQSLVDITPRARLSRRRQWLPLTLQCDAVVVGSGSGGSVVAGVLANAGYRVIVLDKGRYFPTATLSLLEGPSHEQMYEKGGMVSSDDLSVLVLAGATVGGGSAVNWSASFTTPDHLFGQPAFREALEAVCARLGVSPSTSAGTPAERLSSAVLRRGCSTLGYPVVNIPVNAPPGHDCGWCHLGCKDGKKKSTLETWLADMTASGNGVILAGCRAVKVTTSRQKGGRRPYGEVVVKSKVTVVACGALNTPGFLRRSGLKNPNIGRHLHLHPTVMAWGYFPDGTTSGNWLSPEKKSYTGELLTTMSPVPGESTYGVIIQTRRCTRGLLGSDAVDLLCRLPAAYDPVSSHGHPLRAGPDRGSGCSRKYPASLSYKLDAADEKTLQQGMERMLRILAAAGPKRWERTTAMGRCSSYVRRASGRGLRDSATPISTAHQMGSCRMGMDPRTSAVNENGETWEVGRLFVADTSVFPTALGINPMVTVQAIAYCTAQNILEVLQASSG
;
A
#
# COMPACT_ATOMS: atom_id res chain seq x y z
N MET A 1 -22.74 26.42 23.31
CA MET A 1 -21.95 27.66 23.17
C MET A 1 -21.63 27.88 21.70
N LEU A 2 -22.64 28.32 20.94
CA LEU A 2 -22.55 28.63 19.51
C LEU A 2 -22.93 30.10 19.36
N SER A 3 -21.94 31.00 19.41
CA SER A 3 -22.09 32.36 18.90
C SER A 3 -20.71 33.01 18.77
N SER A 4 -20.48 33.63 17.61
CA SER A 4 -19.33 34.47 17.22
C SER A 4 -18.03 33.76 16.82
N LEU A 5 -17.97 33.28 15.57
CA LEU A 5 -16.77 33.39 14.75
C LEU A 5 -17.19 33.86 13.34
N GLY A 6 -16.55 34.94 12.88
CA GLY A 6 -16.96 35.74 11.74
C GLY A 6 -16.86 35.04 10.39
N ARG A 7 -17.69 35.52 9.47
CA ARG A 7 -17.75 35.13 8.06
C ARG A 7 -16.46 35.54 7.33
N SER A 8 -15.81 34.58 6.68
CA SER A 8 -14.98 34.85 5.50
C SER A 8 -15.34 33.83 4.41
N SER A 9 -15.82 34.34 3.29
CA SER A 9 -16.22 33.62 2.09
C SER A 9 -15.02 32.94 1.43
N GLY A 10 -15.00 31.60 1.48
CA GLY A 10 -14.01 30.78 0.78
C GLY A 10 -13.95 29.35 1.32
N GLY A 11 -14.85 28.46 0.85
CA GLY A 11 -14.66 27.00 0.89
C GLY A 11 -14.62 26.28 2.26
N ILE A 12 -15.04 26.89 3.37
CA ILE A 12 -15.13 26.22 4.67
C ILE A 12 -16.48 25.49 4.77
N ALA A 13 -16.49 24.26 5.32
CA ALA A 13 -17.69 23.48 5.60
C ALA A 13 -18.75 24.36 6.31
N SER A 14 -20.01 24.29 5.86
CA SER A 14 -21.08 25.05 6.50
C SER A 14 -21.30 24.58 7.94
N ASP A 15 -21.86 25.44 8.80
CA ASP A 15 -22.27 25.04 10.17
C ASP A 15 -23.23 23.84 10.13
N GLU A 16 -24.01 23.71 9.04
CA GLU A 16 -24.89 22.57 8.78
C GLU A 16 -24.11 21.29 8.47
N ASP A 17 -23.07 21.34 7.64
CA ASP A 17 -22.20 20.19 7.34
C ASP A 17 -21.50 19.69 8.61
N LEU A 18 -21.07 20.62 9.47
CA LEU A 18 -20.47 20.36 10.77
C LEU A 18 -21.45 19.72 11.75
N ALA A 19 -22.65 20.28 11.87
CA ALA A 19 -23.72 19.71 12.69
C ALA A 19 -24.10 18.32 12.22
N ARG A 20 -24.19 18.10 10.90
CA ARG A 20 -24.43 16.80 10.29
C ARG A 20 -23.31 15.80 10.61
N PHE A 21 -22.04 16.20 10.54
CA PHE A 21 -20.92 15.33 10.89
C PHE A 21 -20.96 14.87 12.34
N TYR A 22 -21.14 15.79 13.30
CA TYR A 22 -21.24 15.43 14.72
C TYR A 22 -22.53 14.69 15.07
N GLY A 23 -23.59 14.90 14.30
CA GLY A 23 -24.85 14.16 14.41
C GLY A 23 -24.80 12.78 13.74
N THR A 24 -23.80 12.48 12.91
CA THR A 24 -23.72 11.22 12.17
C THR A 24 -22.90 10.17 12.91
N SER A 25 -23.46 8.97 13.07
CA SER A 25 -22.78 7.80 13.62
C SER A 25 -22.51 6.79 12.52
N ALA A 26 -21.40 6.05 12.62
CA ALA A 26 -21.10 4.94 11.71
C ALA A 26 -22.24 3.90 11.63
N SER A 27 -22.99 3.72 12.73
CA SER A 27 -24.16 2.84 12.76
C SER A 27 -25.29 3.27 11.83
N MET A 28 -25.40 4.56 11.52
CA MET A 28 -26.43 5.10 10.61
C MET A 28 -26.04 4.96 9.14
N ALA A 29 -24.78 4.63 8.83
CA ALA A 29 -24.24 4.52 7.47
C ALA A 29 -24.06 3.06 7.01
N THR A 30 -24.83 2.10 7.55
CA THR A 30 -24.75 0.65 7.26
C THR A 30 -23.36 0.00 7.48
N ILE A 31 -22.46 0.70 8.19
CA ILE A 31 -21.10 0.22 8.46
C ILE A 31 -21.09 -1.09 9.25
N PRO A 32 -21.95 -1.32 10.26
CA PRO A 32 -22.00 -2.59 10.98
C PRO A 32 -22.26 -3.80 10.07
N GLU A 33 -23.17 -3.69 9.10
CA GLU A 33 -23.51 -4.73 8.13
C GLU A 33 -22.30 -5.05 7.23
N HIS A 34 -21.56 -4.02 6.82
CA HIS A 34 -20.35 -4.19 6.03
C HIS A 34 -19.22 -4.85 6.83
N ILE A 35 -19.01 -4.45 8.09
CA ILE A 35 -18.07 -5.12 9.00
C ILE A 35 -18.48 -6.58 9.17
N ALA A 36 -19.75 -6.86 9.41
CA ALA A 36 -20.26 -8.23 9.52
C ALA A 36 -20.01 -9.02 8.22
N GLY A 37 -20.19 -8.40 7.05
CA GLY A 37 -19.83 -8.96 5.75
C GLY A 37 -18.34 -9.30 5.62
N LEU A 38 -17.44 -8.40 6.06
CA LEU A 38 -16.00 -8.65 6.05
C LEU A 38 -15.59 -9.77 7.01
N ILE A 39 -16.17 -9.78 8.21
CA ILE A 39 -15.90 -10.79 9.23
C ILE A 39 -16.47 -12.14 8.84
N SER A 40 -17.63 -12.20 8.17
CA SER A 40 -18.33 -13.44 7.79
C SER A 40 -17.77 -14.11 6.53
N LYS A 41 -17.35 -13.32 5.52
CA LYS A 41 -16.60 -13.82 4.37
C LYS A 41 -15.38 -14.61 4.89
N LYS A 42 -14.98 -15.70 4.20
CA LYS A 42 -13.78 -16.51 4.53
C LYS A 42 -12.48 -15.72 4.26
N GLN A 43 -12.34 -14.56 4.88
CA GLN A 43 -11.09 -13.83 5.00
C GLN A 43 -10.12 -14.72 5.79
N LEU A 44 -8.95 -14.97 5.22
CA LEU A 44 -7.99 -15.98 5.69
C LEU A 44 -7.10 -15.49 6.85
N HIS A 45 -7.48 -14.42 7.56
CA HIS A 45 -6.63 -13.86 8.61
C HIS A 45 -6.77 -14.64 9.93
N PRO A 46 -5.67 -15.04 10.61
CA PRO A 46 -5.71 -15.81 11.85
C PRO A 46 -6.51 -15.18 13.00
N ALA A 47 -6.59 -13.84 13.05
CA ALA A 47 -7.32 -13.10 14.09
C ALA A 47 -8.85 -13.11 13.93
N ILE A 48 -9.41 -13.51 12.77
CA ILE A 48 -10.87 -13.43 12.54
C ILE A 48 -11.69 -14.36 13.45
N PRO A 49 -11.31 -15.63 13.66
CA PRO A 49 -11.99 -16.49 14.64
C PRO A 49 -12.03 -15.88 16.04
N LEU A 50 -10.93 -15.26 16.48
CA LEU A 50 -10.84 -14.59 17.79
C LEU A 50 -11.80 -13.38 17.85
N LEU A 51 -11.85 -12.58 16.78
CA LEU A 51 -12.78 -11.45 16.67
C LEU A 51 -14.24 -11.91 16.72
N ARG A 52 -14.58 -12.99 15.99
CA ARG A 52 -15.94 -13.58 16.02
C ARG A 52 -16.31 -14.05 17.42
N MET A 53 -15.41 -14.75 18.10
CA MET A 53 -15.62 -15.19 19.48
C MET A 53 -15.80 -14.01 20.44
N ALA A 54 -14.98 -12.97 20.33
CA ALA A 54 -15.09 -11.77 21.16
C ALA A 54 -16.42 -11.04 20.94
N LEU A 55 -16.85 -10.87 19.68
CA LEU A 55 -18.16 -10.28 19.35
C LEU A 55 -19.32 -11.13 19.89
N TRP A 56 -19.22 -12.46 19.80
CA TRP A 56 -20.20 -13.36 20.40
C TRP A 56 -20.26 -13.21 21.92
N LEU A 57 -19.11 -13.16 22.61
CA LEU A 57 -19.06 -12.93 24.06
C LEU A 57 -19.71 -11.60 24.46
N LEU A 58 -19.41 -10.50 23.74
CA LEU A 58 -20.02 -9.19 23.95
C LEU A 58 -21.54 -9.17 23.69
N SER A 59 -22.07 -10.14 22.94
CA SER A 59 -23.51 -10.31 22.73
C SER A 59 -24.24 -11.01 23.89
N THR A 60 -23.49 -11.59 24.84
CA THR A 60 -24.01 -12.28 26.03
C THR A 60 -23.79 -11.45 27.29
N ARG A 61 -24.61 -11.67 28.33
CA ARG A 61 -24.49 -10.97 29.62
C ARG A 61 -23.17 -11.35 30.33
N CYS A 62 -22.91 -12.65 30.47
CA CYS A 62 -21.70 -13.16 31.13
C CYS A 62 -20.42 -12.86 30.35
N GLY A 63 -20.44 -13.00 29.02
CA GLY A 63 -19.27 -12.72 28.18
C GLY A 63 -18.92 -11.23 28.15
N THR A 64 -19.91 -10.33 28.19
CA THR A 64 -19.65 -8.89 28.34
C THR A 64 -18.91 -8.61 29.65
N PHE A 65 -19.35 -9.21 30.77
CA PHE A 65 -18.64 -9.04 32.03
C PHE A 65 -17.23 -9.64 32.02
N ALA A 66 -17.03 -10.80 31.39
CA ALA A 66 -15.70 -11.40 31.26
C ALA A 66 -14.71 -10.51 30.48
N ILE A 67 -15.17 -9.84 29.42
CA ILE A 67 -14.34 -8.95 28.60
C ILE A 67 -14.17 -7.58 29.24
N CYS A 68 -15.28 -6.96 29.68
CA CYS A 68 -15.37 -5.56 30.06
C CYS A 68 -15.26 -5.31 31.57
N GLY A 69 -15.35 -6.36 32.40
CA GLY A 69 -15.28 -6.28 33.85
C GLY A 69 -16.43 -5.49 34.48
N GLY A 70 -16.18 -4.96 35.68
CA GLY A 70 -17.18 -4.25 36.50
C GLY A 70 -17.82 -3.03 35.83
N ALA A 71 -17.14 -2.40 34.87
CA ALA A 71 -17.69 -1.26 34.11
C ALA A 71 -18.97 -1.63 33.31
N SER A 72 -19.18 -2.92 33.03
CA SER A 72 -20.40 -3.43 32.37
C SER A 72 -21.58 -3.69 33.31
N LEU A 73 -21.38 -3.60 34.63
CA LEU A 73 -22.42 -3.89 35.62
C LEU A 73 -23.44 -2.75 35.75
N SER A 74 -24.68 -3.13 35.98
CA SER A 74 -25.76 -2.22 36.33
C SER A 74 -25.99 -2.19 37.84
N LYS A 75 -26.53 -1.08 38.35
CA LYS A 75 -27.04 -0.99 39.72
C LYS A 75 -28.42 -1.64 39.88
N SER A 76 -29.12 -1.90 38.78
CA SER A 76 -30.45 -2.51 38.76
C SER A 76 -30.46 -3.86 38.06
N PHE A 77 -31.38 -4.75 38.46
CA PHE A 77 -31.53 -6.06 37.82
C PHE A 77 -32.03 -5.89 36.36
N PRO A 78 -31.46 -6.62 35.38
CA PRO A 78 -30.33 -7.55 35.51
C PRO A 78 -28.99 -6.82 35.67
N TYR A 79 -28.24 -7.19 36.72
CA TYR A 79 -26.94 -6.59 37.04
C TYR A 79 -25.90 -6.78 35.91
N PHE A 80 -25.97 -7.91 35.21
CA PHE A 80 -25.15 -8.18 34.03
C PHE A 80 -25.88 -7.74 32.76
N ARG A 81 -25.29 -6.80 32.03
CA ARG A 81 -25.83 -6.32 30.76
C ARG A 81 -25.02 -6.85 29.58
N LYS A 82 -25.70 -7.08 28.45
CA LYS A 82 -25.02 -7.23 27.14
C LYS A 82 -24.33 -5.91 26.81
N PHE A 83 -23.22 -5.92 26.07
CA PHE A 83 -22.49 -4.70 25.71
C PHE A 83 -23.39 -3.64 25.06
N SER A 84 -24.29 -4.03 24.16
CA SER A 84 -25.25 -3.12 23.50
C SER A 84 -26.30 -2.48 24.42
N LYS A 85 -26.43 -2.97 25.65
CA LYS A 85 -27.36 -2.46 26.68
C LYS A 85 -26.66 -1.71 27.81
N VAL A 86 -25.32 -1.59 27.76
CA VAL A 86 -24.55 -0.71 28.64
C VAL A 86 -24.76 0.74 28.19
N GLU A 87 -24.89 1.68 29.13
CA GLU A 87 -25.02 3.12 28.85
C GLU A 87 -23.84 3.64 28.04
N GLU A 88 -24.08 4.59 27.14
CA GLU A 88 -23.08 5.06 26.18
C GLU A 88 -21.77 5.57 26.81
N PRO A 89 -21.78 6.44 27.84
CA PRO A 89 -20.53 6.91 28.46
C PRO A 89 -19.69 5.77 29.05
N ARG A 90 -20.35 4.73 29.57
CA ARG A 90 -19.68 3.54 30.10
C ARG A 90 -19.13 2.65 29.00
N ARG A 91 -19.81 2.55 27.86
CA ARG A 91 -19.28 1.84 26.68
C ARG A 91 -17.99 2.50 26.19
N GLU A 92 -17.95 3.82 26.15
CA GLU A 92 -16.72 4.55 25.79
C GLU A 92 -15.58 4.29 26.76
N GLU A 93 -15.85 4.35 28.07
CA GLU A 93 -14.87 4.02 29.10
C GLU A 93 -14.34 2.59 28.96
N ILE A 94 -15.22 1.61 28.72
CA ILE A 94 -14.86 0.22 28.45
C ILE A 94 -13.91 0.13 27.25
N LEU A 95 -14.22 0.81 26.14
CA LEU A 95 -13.39 0.80 24.94
C LEU A 95 -12.00 1.41 25.21
N VAL A 96 -11.94 2.52 25.96
CA VAL A 96 -10.66 3.12 26.40
C VAL A 96 -9.88 2.15 27.27
N ASN A 97 -10.53 1.44 28.20
CA ASN A 97 -9.89 0.44 29.06
C ASN A 97 -9.36 -0.76 28.27
N LEU A 98 -10.10 -1.24 27.25
CA LEU A 98 -9.61 -2.28 26.35
C LEU A 98 -8.34 -1.84 25.61
N SER A 99 -8.28 -0.57 25.17
CA SER A 99 -7.10 -0.03 24.47
C SER A 99 -5.83 0.04 25.34
N ARG A 100 -6.00 0.18 26.66
CA ARG A 100 -4.92 0.34 27.66
C ARG A 100 -4.68 -0.92 28.49
N SER A 101 -5.41 -2.00 28.23
CA SER A 101 -5.33 -3.22 29.02
C SER A 101 -3.93 -3.83 28.98
N SER A 102 -3.47 -4.40 30.09
CA SER A 102 -2.25 -5.21 30.14
C SER A 102 -2.36 -6.50 29.31
N LEU A 103 -3.58 -7.00 29.06
CA LEU A 103 -3.85 -8.19 28.26
C LEU A 103 -3.82 -7.86 26.75
N GLY A 104 -2.87 -8.46 26.03
CA GLY A 104 -2.68 -8.24 24.59
C GLY A 104 -3.93 -8.50 23.74
N LEU A 105 -4.69 -9.55 24.05
CA LEU A 105 -5.93 -9.87 23.34
C LEU A 105 -7.01 -8.78 23.44
N LYS A 106 -7.10 -8.07 24.58
CA LYS A 106 -8.05 -6.96 24.75
C LYS A 106 -7.64 -5.75 23.91
N ARG A 107 -6.33 -5.44 23.85
CA ARG A 107 -5.80 -4.39 22.97
C ARG A 107 -6.03 -4.74 21.50
N LEU A 108 -5.80 -6.00 21.12
CA LEU A 108 -6.02 -6.51 19.77
C LEU A 108 -7.48 -6.34 19.35
N LEU A 109 -8.42 -6.77 20.20
CA LEU A 109 -9.86 -6.61 19.95
C LEU A 109 -10.24 -5.15 19.69
N PHE A 110 -9.82 -4.23 20.57
CA PHE A 110 -10.09 -2.80 20.40
C PHE A 110 -9.57 -2.28 19.07
N ARG A 111 -8.34 -2.64 18.70
CA ARG A 111 -7.70 -2.21 17.44
C ARG A 111 -8.43 -2.75 16.21
N CYS A 112 -8.78 -4.03 16.19
CA CYS A 112 -9.54 -4.61 15.09
C CYS A 112 -10.83 -3.83 14.85
N LEU A 113 -11.62 -3.62 15.92
CA LEU A 113 -12.88 -2.91 15.84
C LEU A 113 -12.68 -1.45 15.40
N LYS A 114 -11.69 -0.76 15.98
CA LYS A 114 -11.36 0.62 15.64
C LYS A 114 -10.96 0.76 14.17
N ILE A 115 -9.98 -0.03 13.71
CA ILE A 115 -9.46 0.02 12.34
C ILE A 115 -10.57 -0.29 11.33
N LEU A 116 -11.35 -1.36 11.54
CA LEU A 116 -12.42 -1.73 10.61
C LEU A 116 -13.51 -0.67 10.54
N THR A 117 -13.97 -0.16 11.68
CA THR A 117 -15.06 0.83 11.76
C THR A 117 -14.66 2.15 11.12
N VAL A 118 -13.53 2.69 11.54
CA VAL A 118 -13.06 4.00 11.08
C VAL A 118 -12.74 3.96 9.61
N ARG A 119 -12.00 2.94 9.16
CA ARG A 119 -11.59 2.84 7.76
C ARG A 119 -12.82 2.81 6.86
N LEU A 120 -13.80 1.96 7.18
CA LEU A 120 -15.03 1.91 6.40
C LEU A 120 -15.81 3.22 6.46
N TYR A 121 -15.89 3.85 7.63
CA TYR A 121 -16.62 5.10 7.80
C TYR A 121 -16.07 6.24 6.93
N PHE A 122 -14.74 6.40 6.86
CA PHE A 122 -14.12 7.49 6.10
C PHE A 122 -13.80 7.14 4.64
N GLN A 123 -13.61 5.88 4.27
CA GLN A 123 -13.26 5.50 2.88
C GLN A 123 -14.46 5.18 2.01
N ARG A 124 -15.60 4.78 2.60
CA ARG A 124 -16.76 4.33 1.84
C ARG A 124 -17.51 5.52 1.27
N ALA A 125 -17.84 5.43 -0.01
CA ALA A 125 -18.78 6.33 -0.65
C ALA A 125 -20.21 5.76 -0.58
N ASP A 126 -21.21 6.61 -0.46
CA ASP A 126 -22.62 6.28 -0.67
C ASP A 126 -22.94 6.08 -2.16
N GLU A 127 -24.19 5.79 -2.48
CA GLU A 127 -24.66 5.57 -3.86
C GLU A 127 -24.50 6.81 -4.75
N MET A 128 -24.42 8.00 -4.14
CA MET A 128 -24.18 9.26 -4.83
C MET A 128 -22.68 9.60 -4.94
N ASN A 129 -21.80 8.64 -4.61
CA ASN A 129 -20.36 8.80 -4.56
C ASN A 129 -19.88 9.88 -3.57
N GLY A 130 -20.71 10.20 -2.58
CA GLY A 130 -20.40 11.11 -1.48
C GLY A 130 -20.11 10.37 -0.18
N ASN A 131 -19.77 11.12 0.86
CA ASN A 131 -19.74 10.61 2.22
C ASN A 131 -20.18 11.75 3.15
N PRO A 132 -21.05 11.48 4.14
CA PRO A 132 -21.53 12.51 5.06
C PRO A 132 -20.41 13.26 5.80
N SER A 133 -19.24 12.64 6.00
CA SER A 133 -18.11 13.27 6.69
C SER A 133 -17.21 14.10 5.79
N TRP A 134 -17.16 13.84 4.48
CA TRP A 134 -16.14 14.40 3.60
C TRP A 134 -16.21 15.91 3.48
N LYS A 135 -17.41 16.48 3.30
CA LYS A 135 -17.61 17.94 3.26
C LYS A 135 -17.17 18.59 4.56
N ALA A 136 -17.60 18.03 5.70
CA ALA A 136 -17.27 18.55 7.01
C ALA A 136 -15.76 18.52 7.27
N ILE A 137 -15.06 17.49 6.83
CA ILE A 137 -13.61 17.46 6.95
C ILE A 137 -12.90 18.17 5.79
N GLY A 138 -13.58 18.83 4.85
CA GLY A 138 -12.98 19.52 3.71
C GLY A 138 -12.32 18.61 2.66
N TYR A 139 -12.67 17.32 2.62
CA TYR A 139 -12.22 16.37 1.62
C TYR A 139 -13.17 16.37 0.43
N CYS A 140 -12.65 16.52 -0.79
CA CYS A 140 -13.46 16.51 -2.01
C CYS A 140 -13.92 15.11 -2.44
N GLY A 141 -13.32 14.05 -1.89
CA GLY A 141 -13.62 12.69 -2.31
C GLY A 141 -13.03 12.40 -3.69
N ARG A 142 -13.92 12.24 -4.67
CA ARG A 142 -13.54 12.08 -6.08
C ARG A 142 -13.05 13.41 -6.63
N ASP A 143 -12.15 13.32 -7.60
CA ASP A 143 -11.77 14.48 -8.40
C ASP A 143 -13.01 15.13 -9.05
N PRO A 144 -13.32 16.41 -8.75
CA PRO A 144 -14.51 17.09 -9.26
C PRO A 144 -14.51 17.32 -10.76
N GLU A 145 -13.35 17.31 -11.41
CA GLU A 145 -13.20 17.58 -12.84
C GLU A 145 -13.41 16.32 -13.70
N LEU A 146 -13.53 15.14 -13.07
CA LEU A 146 -13.80 13.90 -13.79
C LEU A 146 -15.30 13.68 -14.01
N PRO A 147 -15.73 13.37 -15.25
CA PRO A 147 -17.14 13.09 -15.53
C PRO A 147 -17.71 11.98 -14.62
N THR A 148 -18.95 12.15 -14.21
CA THR A 148 -19.74 11.11 -13.55
C THR A 148 -20.01 9.97 -14.53
N LEU A 149 -19.20 8.91 -14.44
CA LEU A 149 -19.51 7.64 -15.10
C LEU A 149 -20.57 6.89 -14.29
N ASP A 150 -21.62 6.41 -14.95
CA ASP A 150 -22.69 5.59 -14.36
C ASP A 150 -22.09 4.35 -13.67
N ASP A 151 -22.58 4.03 -12.48
CA ASP A 151 -22.10 2.97 -11.58
C ASP A 151 -22.14 1.57 -12.20
N ARG A 152 -22.96 1.37 -13.24
CA ARG A 152 -22.96 0.14 -14.05
C ARG A 152 -21.61 -0.11 -14.74
N TRP A 153 -20.89 0.95 -15.10
CA TRP A 153 -19.66 0.88 -15.90
C TRP A 153 -18.41 0.73 -15.06
N ARG A 154 -18.44 1.14 -13.78
CA ARG A 154 -17.37 0.84 -12.81
C ARG A 154 -17.33 -0.63 -12.40
N ARG A 155 -18.48 -1.31 -12.52
CA ARG A 155 -18.62 -2.77 -12.31
C ARG A 155 -18.45 -3.56 -13.61
N ALA A 156 -18.37 -2.90 -14.77
CA ALA A 156 -18.31 -3.58 -16.06
C ALA A 156 -17.08 -4.50 -16.15
N ALA A 157 -17.28 -5.58 -16.91
CA ALA A 157 -16.31 -6.60 -17.28
C ALA A 157 -15.21 -5.97 -18.19
N PRO A 158 -14.25 -6.72 -18.75
CA PRO A 158 -13.00 -6.17 -19.29
C PRO A 158 -13.22 -5.18 -20.44
N VAL A 159 -12.11 -4.59 -20.89
CA VAL A 159 -12.04 -3.87 -22.17
C VAL A 159 -12.73 -4.70 -23.27
N ASP A 160 -14.01 -4.42 -23.53
CA ASP A 160 -14.82 -5.03 -24.60
C ASP A 160 -14.98 -4.00 -25.74
N GLU A 161 -15.51 -4.44 -26.88
CA GLU A 161 -15.93 -3.59 -28.02
C GLU A 161 -16.81 -2.41 -27.58
N THR A 162 -17.55 -2.55 -26.47
CA THR A 162 -18.35 -1.48 -25.86
C THR A 162 -17.50 -0.30 -25.35
N LEU A 163 -16.28 -0.53 -24.87
CA LEU A 163 -15.39 0.57 -24.45
C LEU A 163 -14.78 1.30 -25.65
N LYS A 164 -14.55 0.62 -26.79
CA LYS A 164 -14.09 1.24 -28.05
C LYS A 164 -15.09 2.22 -28.62
N THR A 165 -16.37 1.88 -28.54
CA THR A 165 -17.47 2.71 -29.05
C THR A 165 -17.74 3.93 -28.18
N LEU A 166 -17.42 3.86 -26.88
CA LEU A 166 -17.67 4.94 -25.91
C LEU A 166 -16.51 5.93 -25.77
N PHE A 167 -15.28 5.49 -25.97
CA PHE A 167 -14.08 6.34 -25.91
C PHE A 167 -13.33 6.29 -27.25
N PRO A 168 -13.78 7.07 -28.26
CA PRO A 168 -13.09 7.13 -29.54
C PRO A 168 -11.64 7.63 -29.42
N ASP A 169 -11.34 8.40 -28.36
CA ASP A 169 -9.98 8.79 -28.00
C ASP A 169 -9.21 7.64 -27.31
N LEU A 170 -8.51 6.85 -28.12
CA LEU A 170 -7.61 5.77 -27.68
C LEU A 170 -6.60 6.22 -26.61
N GLN A 171 -6.21 7.51 -26.57
CA GLN A 171 -5.32 8.05 -25.54
C GLN A 171 -5.85 7.87 -24.11
N ARG A 172 -7.18 7.93 -23.91
CA ARG A 172 -7.81 7.77 -22.59
C ARG A 172 -7.88 6.31 -22.12
N MET A 173 -7.67 5.37 -23.03
CA MET A 173 -7.62 3.93 -22.75
C MET A 173 -6.25 3.46 -22.26
N GLY A 174 -5.23 4.32 -22.37
CA GLY A 174 -3.86 4.06 -21.96
C GLY A 174 -3.08 3.18 -22.94
N PRO A 175 -1.76 3.07 -22.75
CA PRO A 175 -0.85 2.49 -23.76
C PRO A 175 -0.99 0.97 -23.92
N LEU A 176 -1.60 0.28 -22.97
CA LEU A 176 -1.67 -1.19 -22.98
C LEU A 176 -2.86 -1.74 -23.75
N TYR A 177 -3.74 -0.86 -24.21
CA TYR A 177 -5.04 -1.20 -24.76
C TYR A 177 -4.97 -2.29 -25.84
N GLN A 178 -4.02 -2.17 -26.77
CA GLN A 178 -3.90 -3.06 -27.93
C GLN A 178 -3.42 -4.47 -27.58
N SER A 179 -2.71 -4.63 -26.47
CA SER A 179 -2.15 -5.92 -26.02
C SER A 179 -3.00 -6.61 -24.95
N LEU A 180 -4.10 -5.99 -24.49
CA LEU A 180 -5.01 -6.62 -23.54
C LEU A 180 -5.89 -7.65 -24.25
N VAL A 181 -5.82 -8.89 -23.80
CA VAL A 181 -6.66 -9.97 -24.33
C VAL A 181 -7.69 -10.35 -23.29
N ASP A 182 -8.95 -10.22 -23.65
CA ASP A 182 -10.05 -10.79 -22.89
C ASP A 182 -10.20 -12.28 -23.22
N ILE A 183 -9.89 -13.15 -22.25
CA ILE A 183 -10.16 -14.60 -22.34
C ILE A 183 -11.36 -14.98 -21.46
N THR A 184 -12.24 -14.03 -21.11
CA THR A 184 -13.54 -14.40 -20.57
C THR A 184 -14.19 -15.33 -21.59
N PRO A 185 -14.52 -16.58 -21.24
CA PRO A 185 -15.06 -17.50 -22.22
C PRO A 185 -16.36 -16.92 -22.80
N ARG A 186 -16.33 -16.40 -24.03
CA ARG A 186 -17.52 -16.06 -24.81
C ARG A 186 -18.24 -17.35 -25.18
N ALA A 187 -18.83 -18.03 -24.20
CA ALA A 187 -19.54 -19.27 -24.39
C ALA A 187 -20.64 -19.45 -23.32
N ARG A 188 -21.69 -18.65 -23.44
CA ARG A 188 -23.06 -19.08 -23.11
C ARG A 188 -23.68 -19.91 -24.24
N LEU A 189 -22.87 -20.53 -25.10
CA LEU A 189 -23.33 -21.31 -26.25
C LEU A 189 -23.18 -22.81 -26.00
N SER A 190 -24.33 -23.43 -25.71
CA SER A 190 -24.67 -24.85 -25.77
C SER A 190 -24.18 -25.78 -24.66
N ARG A 191 -25.16 -26.46 -24.04
CA ARG A 191 -25.09 -27.37 -22.88
C ARG A 191 -24.32 -28.68 -23.10
N ARG A 192 -23.58 -28.87 -24.19
CA ARG A 192 -22.93 -30.15 -24.53
C ARG A 192 -21.62 -29.94 -25.28
N ARG A 193 -20.50 -29.81 -24.58
CA ARG A 193 -19.18 -30.30 -25.03
C ARG A 193 -18.18 -30.23 -23.87
N GLN A 194 -17.37 -31.28 -23.73
CA GLN A 194 -16.27 -31.37 -22.77
C GLN A 194 -15.29 -30.23 -23.02
N TRP A 195 -14.97 -29.45 -21.98
CA TRP A 195 -14.05 -28.32 -22.08
C TRP A 195 -12.61 -28.81 -22.24
N LEU A 196 -12.03 -28.60 -23.43
CA LEU A 196 -10.58 -28.65 -23.60
C LEU A 196 -10.01 -27.27 -23.23
N PRO A 197 -8.93 -27.19 -22.43
CA PRO A 197 -8.34 -25.92 -22.04
C PRO A 197 -7.75 -25.19 -23.27
N LEU A 198 -7.93 -23.87 -23.35
CA LEU A 198 -7.27 -23.05 -24.36
C LEU A 198 -5.76 -23.13 -24.15
N THR A 199 -5.03 -23.63 -25.14
CA THR A 199 -3.57 -23.74 -25.06
C THR A 199 -2.91 -22.63 -25.84
N LEU A 200 -2.14 -21.78 -25.16
CA LEU A 200 -1.34 -20.70 -25.74
C LEU A 200 0.13 -21.12 -25.79
N GLN A 201 0.86 -20.65 -26.80
CA GLN A 201 2.29 -20.89 -26.95
C GLN A 201 3.04 -19.56 -27.05
N CYS A 202 4.15 -19.46 -26.34
CA CYS A 202 5.03 -18.30 -26.37
C CYS A 202 6.48 -18.71 -26.13
N ASP A 203 7.40 -17.77 -26.32
CA ASP A 203 8.80 -17.99 -25.98
C ASP A 203 9.01 -17.81 -24.48
N ALA A 204 8.42 -16.75 -23.90
CA ALA A 204 8.44 -16.50 -22.46
C ALA A 204 7.04 -16.23 -21.90
N VAL A 205 6.75 -16.74 -20.71
CA VAL A 205 5.57 -16.37 -19.91
C VAL A 205 6.01 -15.67 -18.63
N VAL A 206 5.39 -14.53 -18.33
CA VAL A 206 5.65 -13.74 -17.11
C VAL A 206 4.41 -13.76 -16.23
N VAL A 207 4.55 -14.27 -15.01
CA VAL A 207 3.46 -14.40 -14.04
C VAL A 207 3.51 -13.24 -13.04
N GLY A 208 2.77 -12.18 -13.33
CA GLY A 208 2.67 -10.93 -12.58
C GLY A 208 3.28 -9.75 -13.33
N SER A 209 2.49 -8.70 -13.55
CA SER A 209 2.87 -7.48 -14.28
C SER A 209 3.35 -6.36 -13.35
N GLY A 210 3.89 -6.70 -12.18
CA GLY A 210 4.41 -5.72 -11.23
C GLY A 210 5.70 -5.04 -11.70
N SER A 211 6.36 -4.32 -10.79
CA SER A 211 7.60 -3.58 -11.08
C SER A 211 8.68 -4.44 -11.71
N GLY A 212 8.93 -5.66 -11.23
CA GLY A 212 9.96 -6.52 -11.82
C GLY A 212 9.49 -7.25 -13.10
N GLY A 213 8.35 -7.95 -13.05
CA GLY A 213 7.84 -8.72 -14.19
C GLY A 213 7.62 -7.89 -15.46
N SER A 214 7.19 -6.63 -15.32
CA SER A 214 7.03 -5.74 -16.47
C SER A 214 8.35 -5.46 -17.20
N VAL A 215 9.45 -5.29 -16.45
CA VAL A 215 10.78 -5.04 -17.05
C VAL A 215 11.19 -6.23 -17.89
N VAL A 216 11.08 -7.45 -17.34
CA VAL A 216 11.41 -8.67 -18.07
C VAL A 216 10.53 -8.78 -19.31
N ALA A 217 9.23 -8.54 -19.20
CA ALA A 217 8.32 -8.61 -20.33
C ALA A 217 8.67 -7.61 -21.44
N GLY A 218 8.96 -6.35 -21.08
CA GLY A 218 9.35 -5.30 -22.03
C GLY A 218 10.68 -5.57 -22.72
N VAL A 219 11.70 -5.99 -21.96
CA VAL A 219 13.03 -6.30 -22.51
C VAL A 219 12.96 -7.48 -23.48
N LEU A 220 12.29 -8.58 -23.11
CA LEU A 220 12.19 -9.77 -23.96
C LEU A 220 11.38 -9.50 -25.23
N ALA A 221 10.27 -8.76 -25.14
CA ALA A 221 9.44 -8.46 -26.30
C ALA A 221 10.13 -7.49 -27.29
N ASN A 222 10.87 -6.50 -26.78
CA ASN A 222 11.69 -5.62 -27.62
C ASN A 222 12.84 -6.37 -28.32
N ALA A 223 13.31 -7.48 -27.74
CA ALA A 223 14.27 -8.37 -28.39
C ALA A 223 13.65 -9.33 -29.42
N GLY A 224 12.34 -9.22 -29.69
CA GLY A 224 11.65 -10.02 -30.71
C GLY A 224 11.00 -11.32 -30.22
N TYR A 225 11.04 -11.60 -28.91
CA TYR A 225 10.45 -12.83 -28.36
C TYR A 225 8.95 -12.68 -28.11
N ARG A 226 8.17 -13.75 -28.35
CA ARG A 226 6.74 -13.74 -28.02
C ARG A 226 6.55 -13.87 -26.52
N VAL A 227 5.96 -12.85 -25.90
CA VAL A 227 5.76 -12.78 -24.44
C VAL A 227 4.28 -12.81 -24.08
N ILE A 228 3.91 -13.66 -23.12
CA ILE A 228 2.58 -13.63 -22.50
C ILE A 228 2.72 -13.21 -21.04
N VAL A 229 2.04 -12.14 -20.64
CA VAL A 229 1.98 -11.68 -19.25
C VAL A 229 0.66 -12.11 -18.62
N LEU A 230 0.70 -12.80 -17.49
CA LEU A 230 -0.46 -13.18 -16.70
C LEU A 230 -0.56 -12.28 -15.47
N ASP A 231 -1.67 -11.57 -15.27
CA ASP A 231 -1.88 -10.81 -14.04
C ASP A 231 -3.24 -11.14 -13.41
N LYS A 232 -3.24 -11.41 -12.09
CA LYS A 232 -4.46 -11.68 -11.35
C LYS A 232 -5.35 -10.45 -11.18
N GLY A 233 -4.75 -9.27 -11.24
CA GLY A 233 -5.41 -7.97 -11.16
C GLY A 233 -5.99 -7.57 -12.50
N ARG A 234 -6.97 -6.66 -12.46
CA ARG A 234 -7.56 -6.08 -13.67
C ARG A 234 -6.71 -4.90 -14.16
N TYR A 235 -6.87 -4.54 -15.42
CA TYR A 235 -6.37 -3.25 -15.93
C TYR A 235 -7.45 -2.19 -15.76
N PHE A 236 -7.06 -1.03 -15.23
CA PHE A 236 -7.94 0.12 -15.05
C PHE A 236 -7.41 1.28 -15.90
N PRO A 237 -7.97 1.49 -17.10
CA PRO A 237 -7.68 2.68 -17.88
C PRO A 237 -7.94 3.96 -17.08
N THR A 238 -7.19 5.01 -17.40
CA THR A 238 -7.32 6.34 -16.80
C THR A 238 -8.77 6.84 -16.78
N ALA A 239 -9.51 6.63 -17.88
CA ALA A 239 -10.92 7.00 -17.99
C ALA A 239 -11.84 6.29 -16.97
N THR A 240 -11.48 5.09 -16.53
CA THR A 240 -12.32 4.22 -15.70
C THR A 240 -11.91 4.20 -14.23
N LEU A 241 -10.87 4.93 -13.86
CA LEU A 241 -10.41 5.03 -12.47
C LEU A 241 -11.52 5.61 -11.59
N SER A 242 -11.80 4.95 -10.46
CA SER A 242 -12.80 5.45 -9.52
C SER A 242 -12.34 6.75 -8.84
N LEU A 243 -11.04 6.82 -8.51
CA LEU A 243 -10.41 7.88 -7.70
C LEU A 243 -11.04 8.10 -6.32
N LEU A 244 -11.90 7.17 -5.90
CA LEU A 244 -12.47 7.11 -4.56
C LEU A 244 -11.66 6.08 -3.77
N GLU A 245 -11.22 6.44 -2.56
CA GLU A 245 -10.34 5.59 -1.77
C GLU A 245 -10.87 4.18 -1.55
N GLY A 246 -12.12 4.02 -1.10
CA GLY A 246 -12.72 2.72 -0.83
C GLY A 246 -12.74 1.81 -2.07
N PRO A 247 -13.42 2.22 -3.16
CA PRO A 247 -13.44 1.47 -4.41
C PRO A 247 -12.05 1.21 -5.01
N SER A 248 -11.17 2.22 -5.07
CA SER A 248 -9.81 2.05 -5.60
C SER A 248 -8.98 1.08 -4.77
N HIS A 249 -9.11 1.08 -3.43
CA HIS A 249 -8.49 0.08 -2.57
C HIS A 249 -9.03 -1.33 -2.84
N GLU A 250 -10.36 -1.50 -2.90
CA GLU A 250 -10.98 -2.81 -3.19
C GLU A 250 -10.56 -3.37 -4.56
N GLN A 251 -10.44 -2.50 -5.56
CA GLN A 251 -10.12 -2.85 -6.94
C GLN A 251 -8.63 -3.12 -7.17
N MET A 252 -7.74 -2.32 -6.59
CA MET A 252 -6.33 -2.25 -6.99
C MET A 252 -5.34 -2.71 -5.90
N TYR A 253 -5.80 -3.07 -4.69
CA TYR A 253 -4.92 -3.53 -3.60
C TYR A 253 -5.25 -4.94 -3.12
N GLU A 254 -4.22 -5.68 -2.67
CA GLU A 254 -4.36 -6.99 -2.05
C GLU A 254 -5.35 -6.93 -0.87
N LYS A 255 -6.38 -7.78 -0.92
CA LYS A 255 -7.45 -7.83 0.09
C LYS A 255 -8.06 -6.46 0.41
N GLY A 256 -8.16 -5.55 -0.57
CA GLY A 256 -8.69 -4.21 -0.35
C GLY A 256 -7.78 -3.29 0.48
N GLY A 257 -6.48 -3.60 0.53
CA GLY A 257 -5.50 -2.89 1.36
C GLY A 257 -5.57 -3.23 2.85
N MET A 258 -6.11 -4.40 3.21
CA MET A 258 -6.26 -4.89 4.58
C MET A 258 -5.34 -6.08 4.90
N VAL A 259 -4.15 -6.13 4.31
CA VAL A 259 -3.17 -7.16 4.65
C VAL A 259 -2.44 -6.74 5.93
N SER A 260 -2.26 -7.68 6.86
CA SER A 260 -1.55 -7.46 8.12
C SER A 260 -0.73 -8.68 8.51
N SER A 261 0.23 -8.50 9.41
CA SER A 261 0.89 -9.59 10.11
C SER A 261 -0.08 -10.36 11.02
N ASP A 262 0.24 -11.60 11.37
CA ASP A 262 -0.62 -12.50 12.16
C ASP A 262 -1.01 -11.90 13.52
N ASP A 263 -0.12 -11.11 14.12
CA ASP A 263 -0.31 -10.38 15.38
C ASP A 263 -0.90 -8.96 15.22
N LEU A 264 -1.25 -8.57 13.98
CA LEU A 264 -1.75 -7.24 13.61
C LEU A 264 -0.81 -6.08 13.97
N SER A 265 0.48 -6.34 14.22
CA SER A 265 1.45 -5.29 14.54
C SER A 265 1.85 -4.47 13.31
N VAL A 266 1.89 -5.09 12.13
CA VAL A 266 2.27 -4.44 10.87
C VAL A 266 1.14 -4.51 9.84
N LEU A 267 0.68 -3.36 9.39
CA LEU A 267 -0.20 -3.23 8.22
C LEU A 267 0.63 -3.21 6.93
N VAL A 268 0.22 -3.98 5.92
CA VAL A 268 0.94 -4.14 4.66
C VAL A 268 0.08 -3.67 3.50
N LEU A 269 0.62 -2.79 2.67
CA LEU A 269 0.01 -2.35 1.42
C LEU A 269 0.72 -3.01 0.22
N ALA A 270 -0.05 -3.69 -0.62
CA ALA A 270 0.45 -4.32 -1.84
C ALA A 270 -0.57 -4.13 -2.98
N GLY A 271 -0.08 -3.74 -4.16
CA GLY A 271 -0.92 -3.58 -5.35
C GLY A 271 -1.34 -4.94 -5.95
N ALA A 272 -2.58 -4.99 -6.45
CA ALA A 272 -3.24 -6.15 -7.05
C ALA A 272 -4.00 -5.76 -8.33
N THR A 273 -3.31 -5.01 -9.20
CA THR A 273 -3.78 -4.49 -10.49
C THR A 273 -2.71 -4.78 -11.54
N VAL A 274 -3.04 -4.69 -12.84
CA VAL A 274 -2.00 -4.63 -13.88
C VAL A 274 -1.05 -3.45 -13.57
N GLY A 275 0.26 -3.68 -13.67
CA GLY A 275 1.30 -2.76 -13.19
C GLY A 275 1.69 -2.94 -11.70
N GLY A 276 0.93 -3.73 -10.94
CA GLY A 276 1.15 -4.04 -9.53
C GLY A 276 1.35 -2.80 -8.66
N GLY A 277 2.35 -2.84 -7.77
CA GLY A 277 2.69 -1.71 -6.90
C GLY A 277 3.11 -0.44 -7.65
N SER A 278 3.68 -0.56 -8.86
CA SER A 278 4.08 0.61 -9.66
C SER A 278 2.89 1.49 -10.06
N ALA A 279 1.73 0.87 -10.30
CA ALA A 279 0.50 1.59 -10.64
C ALA A 279 -0.03 2.43 -9.48
N VAL A 280 0.16 1.99 -8.22
CA VAL A 280 -0.49 2.56 -7.02
C VAL A 280 0.49 3.10 -5.96
N ASN A 281 1.77 3.29 -6.29
CA ASN A 281 2.76 3.88 -5.39
C ASN A 281 2.80 5.43 -5.47
N TRP A 282 3.62 6.01 -4.59
CA TRP A 282 3.85 7.45 -4.44
C TRP A 282 5.06 7.99 -5.23
N SER A 283 5.52 7.28 -6.28
CA SER A 283 6.56 7.73 -7.22
C SER A 283 8.01 7.90 -6.71
N ALA A 284 8.29 7.77 -5.41
CA ALA A 284 9.66 7.87 -4.90
C ALA A 284 10.62 6.87 -5.56
N SER A 285 11.72 7.40 -6.09
CA SER A 285 12.65 6.71 -6.99
C SER A 285 14.10 6.91 -6.54
N PHE A 286 14.46 6.34 -5.39
CA PHE A 286 15.81 6.48 -4.82
C PHE A 286 16.81 5.57 -5.49
N THR A 287 17.95 6.14 -5.91
CA THR A 287 19.10 5.37 -6.38
C THR A 287 19.55 4.38 -5.30
N THR A 288 19.77 3.13 -5.70
CA THR A 288 20.26 2.09 -4.80
C THR A 288 21.67 2.43 -4.31
N PRO A 289 21.95 2.43 -3.01
CA PRO A 289 23.29 2.67 -2.49
C PRO A 289 24.31 1.62 -2.98
N ASP A 290 25.51 2.06 -3.38
CA ASP A 290 26.56 1.19 -3.96
C ASP A 290 26.96 0.02 -3.04
N HIS A 291 26.93 0.22 -1.72
CA HIS A 291 27.32 -0.82 -0.76
C HIS A 291 26.38 -2.04 -0.75
N LEU A 292 25.17 -1.93 -1.30
CA LEU A 292 24.22 -3.05 -1.42
C LEU A 292 24.46 -3.85 -2.70
N PHE A 293 24.76 -3.17 -3.81
CA PHE A 293 24.97 -3.76 -5.12
C PHE A 293 26.07 -2.98 -5.87
N GLY A 294 27.33 -3.38 -5.64
CA GLY A 294 28.50 -2.70 -6.22
C GLY A 294 28.94 -3.24 -7.58
N GLN A 295 28.21 -4.16 -8.20
CA GLN A 295 28.58 -4.76 -9.47
C GLN A 295 28.35 -3.78 -10.63
N PRO A 296 29.29 -3.65 -11.60
CA PRO A 296 29.13 -2.73 -12.74
C PRO A 296 27.84 -2.95 -13.53
N ALA A 297 27.50 -4.20 -13.84
CA ALA A 297 26.28 -4.55 -14.57
C ALA A 297 24.99 -4.07 -13.86
N PHE A 298 24.98 -4.07 -12.52
CA PHE A 298 23.84 -3.56 -11.76
C PHE A 298 23.75 -2.02 -11.83
N ARG A 299 24.88 -1.32 -11.83
CA ARG A 299 24.92 0.14 -11.98
C ARG A 299 24.38 0.57 -13.35
N GLU A 300 24.82 -0.09 -14.41
CA GLU A 300 24.32 0.14 -15.77
C GLU A 300 22.81 -0.14 -15.87
N ALA A 301 22.34 -1.25 -15.29
CA ALA A 301 20.92 -1.57 -15.25
C ALA A 301 20.12 -0.51 -14.47
N LEU A 302 20.66 0.01 -13.37
CA LEU A 302 20.03 1.05 -12.57
C LEU A 302 19.94 2.38 -13.34
N GLU A 303 21.00 2.75 -14.05
CA GLU A 303 21.01 3.93 -14.93
C GLU A 303 19.99 3.81 -16.06
N ALA A 304 19.97 2.67 -16.77
CA ALA A 304 19.00 2.39 -17.82
C ALA A 304 17.55 2.48 -17.31
N VAL A 305 17.28 1.92 -16.13
CA VAL A 305 15.97 1.98 -15.48
C VAL A 305 15.60 3.40 -15.09
N CYS A 306 16.50 4.15 -14.44
CA CYS A 306 16.24 5.53 -14.05
C CYS A 306 15.98 6.43 -15.27
N ALA A 307 16.74 6.24 -16.35
CA ALA A 307 16.53 6.93 -17.62
C ALA A 307 15.17 6.59 -18.22
N ARG A 308 14.81 5.29 -18.28
CA ARG A 308 13.51 4.86 -18.84
C ARG A 308 12.31 5.38 -18.05
N LEU A 309 12.45 5.48 -16.73
CA LEU A 309 11.44 6.02 -15.82
C LEU A 309 11.40 7.56 -15.79
N GLY A 310 12.39 8.23 -16.40
CA GLY A 310 12.51 9.70 -16.35
C GLY A 310 12.68 10.22 -14.93
N VAL A 311 13.47 9.53 -14.10
CA VAL A 311 13.66 9.89 -12.69
C VAL A 311 14.33 11.26 -12.61
N SER A 312 13.65 12.21 -11.97
CA SER A 312 14.15 13.57 -11.75
C SER A 312 13.77 14.06 -10.35
N PRO A 313 14.55 14.98 -9.74
CA PRO A 313 14.16 15.62 -8.49
C PRO A 313 12.81 16.34 -8.64
N SER A 314 11.97 16.29 -7.61
CA SER A 314 10.75 17.09 -7.55
C SER A 314 11.04 18.59 -7.73
N THR A 315 10.32 19.22 -8.66
CA THR A 315 10.48 20.64 -9.01
C THR A 315 9.62 21.58 -8.17
N SER A 316 8.60 21.06 -7.48
CA SER A 316 7.76 21.86 -6.58
C SER A 316 8.40 22.12 -5.21
N ALA A 317 9.44 21.38 -4.86
CA ALA A 317 10.09 21.45 -3.56
C ALA A 317 10.72 22.84 -3.29
N GLY A 318 10.34 23.49 -2.19
CA GLY A 318 10.80 24.86 -1.85
C GLY A 318 10.07 25.99 -2.60
N THR A 319 9.06 25.67 -3.42
CA THR A 319 8.26 26.65 -4.18
C THR A 319 6.91 26.95 -3.50
N PRO A 320 6.17 27.98 -3.95
CA PRO A 320 4.78 28.16 -3.52
C PRO A 320 3.88 26.94 -3.78
N ALA A 321 4.20 26.09 -4.77
CA ALA A 321 3.48 24.85 -5.06
C ALA A 321 3.84 23.68 -4.10
N GLU A 322 4.82 23.84 -3.20
CA GLU A 322 5.17 22.80 -2.23
C GLU A 322 4.01 22.53 -1.27
N ARG A 323 3.65 21.26 -1.12
CA ARG A 323 2.61 20.76 -0.23
C ARG A 323 2.86 21.11 1.24
N LEU A 324 1.78 21.34 1.99
CA LEU A 324 1.81 21.72 3.40
C LEU A 324 2.74 20.85 4.25
N SER A 325 2.61 19.52 4.18
CA SER A 325 3.42 18.62 5.01
C SER A 325 4.91 18.67 4.67
N SER A 326 5.23 18.86 3.40
CA SER A 326 6.62 18.98 2.95
C SER A 326 7.23 20.31 3.38
N ALA A 327 6.47 21.40 3.30
CA ALA A 327 6.87 22.71 3.80
C ALA A 327 7.08 22.69 5.33
N VAL A 328 6.20 22.01 6.07
CA VAL A 328 6.35 21.78 7.53
C VAL A 328 7.63 20.99 7.83
N LEU A 329 7.87 19.89 7.11
CA LEU A 329 9.09 19.09 7.27
C LEU A 329 10.34 19.95 6.99
N ARG A 330 10.35 20.68 5.87
CA ARG A 330 11.45 21.56 5.46
C ARG A 330 11.75 22.59 6.53
N ARG A 331 10.74 23.35 6.97
CA ARG A 331 10.88 24.36 8.02
C ARG A 331 11.39 23.76 9.32
N GLY A 332 10.76 22.68 9.81
CA GLY A 332 11.14 22.03 11.05
C GLY A 332 12.58 21.50 11.02
N CYS A 333 13.01 20.92 9.90
CA CYS A 333 14.39 20.49 9.71
C CYS A 333 15.37 21.67 9.64
N SER A 334 15.06 22.73 8.88
CA SER A 334 15.90 23.94 8.82
C SER A 334 16.08 24.59 10.19
N THR A 335 15.02 24.68 11.00
CA THR A 335 15.10 25.21 12.38
C THR A 335 15.98 24.35 13.29
N LEU A 336 16.02 23.03 13.07
CA LEU A 336 16.83 22.10 13.87
C LEU A 336 18.23 21.84 13.29
N GLY A 337 18.58 22.46 12.16
CA GLY A 337 19.84 22.21 11.46
C GLY A 337 19.95 20.83 10.82
N TYR A 338 18.82 20.16 10.52
CA TYR A 338 18.81 18.88 9.80
C TYR A 338 18.89 19.08 8.29
N PRO A 339 19.60 18.19 7.56
CA PRO A 339 19.68 18.26 6.11
C PRO A 339 18.30 18.00 5.50
N VAL A 340 17.97 18.75 4.45
CA VAL A 340 16.72 18.60 3.70
C VAL A 340 17.06 18.42 2.24
N VAL A 341 16.50 17.38 1.61
CA VAL A 341 16.74 17.06 0.20
C VAL A 341 15.43 16.81 -0.52
N ASN A 342 15.44 17.07 -1.83
CA ASN A 342 14.29 16.85 -2.69
C ASN A 342 14.21 15.37 -3.10
N ILE A 343 13.01 14.81 -3.09
CA ILE A 343 12.82 13.40 -3.43
C ILE A 343 12.84 13.24 -4.96
N PRO A 344 13.64 12.31 -5.51
CA PRO A 344 13.54 11.93 -6.92
C PRO A 344 12.24 11.16 -7.19
N VAL A 345 11.55 11.51 -8.27
CA VAL A 345 10.26 10.96 -8.66
C VAL A 345 10.24 10.53 -10.14
N ASN A 346 9.44 9.52 -10.46
CA ASN A 346 9.20 9.05 -11.84
C ASN A 346 7.95 9.69 -12.46
N ALA A 347 7.90 11.02 -12.47
CA ALA A 347 6.82 11.78 -13.08
C ALA A 347 7.40 13.06 -13.72
N PRO A 348 6.75 13.62 -14.76
CA PRO A 348 7.22 14.85 -15.36
C PRO A 348 7.17 16.01 -14.35
N PRO A 349 8.05 17.02 -14.50
CA PRO A 349 8.05 18.23 -13.67
C PRO A 349 6.66 18.84 -13.52
N GLY A 350 6.27 19.19 -12.29
CA GLY A 350 4.98 19.82 -11.98
C GLY A 350 3.76 18.89 -12.01
N HIS A 351 3.95 17.57 -12.12
CA HIS A 351 2.82 16.63 -12.07
C HIS A 351 2.19 16.55 -10.68
N ASP A 352 1.05 17.19 -10.51
CA ASP A 352 0.23 17.17 -9.29
C ASP A 352 -1.21 16.68 -9.56
N CYS A 353 -1.36 15.42 -9.97
CA CYS A 353 -2.71 14.86 -10.06
C CYS A 353 -3.26 14.40 -8.71
N GLY A 354 -2.47 14.31 -7.64
CA GLY A 354 -2.98 13.95 -6.30
C GLY A 354 -3.53 12.54 -6.04
N TRP A 355 -3.91 11.80 -7.07
CA TRP A 355 -4.54 10.48 -6.95
C TRP A 355 -3.63 9.30 -7.33
N CYS A 356 -2.34 9.50 -7.63
CA CYS A 356 -1.45 8.43 -8.11
C CYS A 356 -1.39 7.14 -7.27
N HIS A 357 -1.70 7.19 -5.97
CA HIS A 357 -1.80 6.01 -5.11
C HIS A 357 -3.10 5.22 -5.35
N LEU A 358 -4.12 5.84 -5.96
CA LEU A 358 -5.37 5.24 -6.40
C LEU A 358 -5.42 5.02 -7.92
N GLY A 359 -4.28 5.13 -8.61
CA GLY A 359 -4.14 5.19 -10.06
C GLY A 359 -3.91 6.62 -10.56
N CYS A 360 -2.95 6.82 -11.47
CA CYS A 360 -2.63 8.15 -11.98
C CYS A 360 -3.73 8.66 -12.93
N LYS A 361 -4.48 9.68 -12.50
CA LYS A 361 -5.53 10.33 -13.30
C LYS A 361 -5.01 10.92 -14.61
N ASP A 362 -3.76 11.36 -14.67
CA ASP A 362 -3.25 12.01 -15.88
C ASP A 362 -2.56 11.03 -16.83
N GLY A 363 -2.34 9.78 -16.42
CA GLY A 363 -1.46 8.84 -17.15
C GLY A 363 0.00 9.33 -17.27
N LYS A 364 0.40 10.35 -16.51
CA LYS A 364 1.74 10.98 -16.62
C LYS A 364 2.80 10.35 -15.71
N LYS A 365 2.39 9.73 -14.60
CA LYS A 365 3.30 8.96 -13.74
C LYS A 365 3.89 7.81 -14.56
N LYS A 366 5.22 7.78 -14.69
CA LYS A 366 5.98 6.74 -15.42
C LYS A 366 6.02 5.42 -14.64
N SER A 367 4.85 4.90 -14.30
CA SER A 367 4.66 3.54 -13.79
C SER A 367 4.98 2.52 -14.88
N THR A 368 5.01 1.23 -14.55
CA THR A 368 5.26 0.19 -15.56
C THR A 368 4.21 0.13 -16.66
N LEU A 369 3.02 0.70 -16.43
CA LEU A 369 1.99 0.88 -17.45
C LEU A 369 2.45 1.81 -18.57
N GLU A 370 3.17 2.88 -18.24
CA GLU A 370 3.65 3.92 -19.16
C GLU A 370 5.10 3.69 -19.60
N THR A 371 5.73 2.62 -19.09
CA THR A 371 7.10 2.25 -19.40
C THR A 371 7.19 0.86 -20.02
N TRP A 372 7.64 -0.14 -19.28
CA TRP A 372 8.02 -1.44 -19.84
C TRP A 372 6.86 -2.24 -20.45
N LEU A 373 5.64 -2.15 -19.89
CA LEU A 373 4.47 -2.79 -20.51
C LEU A 373 4.02 -2.03 -21.76
N ALA A 374 4.19 -0.70 -21.79
CA ALA A 374 3.95 0.10 -22.99
C ALA A 374 4.96 -0.27 -24.08
N ASP A 375 6.23 -0.43 -23.74
CA ASP A 375 7.28 -0.87 -24.68
C ASP A 375 6.95 -2.26 -25.23
N MET A 376 6.59 -3.20 -24.36
CA MET A 376 6.14 -4.53 -24.77
C MET A 376 4.97 -4.45 -25.76
N THR A 377 3.98 -3.61 -25.47
CA THR A 377 2.80 -3.41 -26.34
C THR A 377 3.21 -2.82 -27.69
N ALA A 378 4.06 -1.79 -27.67
CA ALA A 378 4.55 -1.11 -28.87
C ALA A 378 5.41 -2.02 -29.77
N SER A 379 6.13 -3.00 -29.21
CA SER A 379 6.88 -3.97 -30.00
C SER A 379 6.00 -4.94 -30.80
N GLY A 380 4.72 -5.08 -30.46
CA GLY A 380 3.81 -6.05 -31.08
C GLY A 380 4.07 -7.51 -30.71
N ASN A 381 5.09 -7.80 -29.89
CA ASN A 381 5.51 -9.15 -29.53
C ASN A 381 4.93 -9.66 -28.20
N GLY A 382 4.11 -8.85 -27.52
CA GLY A 382 3.58 -9.21 -26.20
C GLY A 382 2.08 -9.00 -26.01
N VAL A 383 1.48 -9.86 -25.21
CA VAL A 383 0.06 -9.77 -24.80
C VAL A 383 -0.10 -9.91 -23.29
N ILE A 384 -1.13 -9.25 -22.74
CA ILE A 384 -1.45 -9.25 -21.31
C ILE A 384 -2.81 -9.90 -21.08
N LEU A 385 -2.83 -10.93 -20.25
CA LEU A 385 -4.02 -11.61 -19.75
C LEU A 385 -4.35 -11.05 -18.36
N ALA A 386 -5.09 -9.94 -18.33
CA ALA A 386 -5.54 -9.31 -17.10
C ALA A 386 -6.68 -10.10 -16.43
N GLY A 387 -6.75 -10.10 -15.11
CA GLY A 387 -7.67 -10.95 -14.34
C GLY A 387 -7.34 -12.45 -14.38
N CYS A 388 -6.23 -12.84 -15.00
CA CYS A 388 -5.79 -14.23 -15.10
C CYS A 388 -4.91 -14.62 -13.91
N ARG A 389 -5.47 -15.36 -12.95
CA ARG A 389 -4.71 -15.90 -11.82
C ARG A 389 -4.02 -17.21 -12.20
N ALA A 390 -2.70 -17.18 -12.32
CA ALA A 390 -1.90 -18.39 -12.47
C ALA A 390 -2.01 -19.30 -11.22
N VAL A 391 -2.24 -20.59 -11.45
CA VAL A 391 -2.47 -21.57 -10.37
C VAL A 391 -1.16 -22.24 -9.92
N LYS A 392 -0.39 -22.74 -10.89
CA LYS A 392 0.90 -23.42 -10.72
C LYS A 392 1.68 -23.47 -12.03
N VAL A 393 2.98 -23.69 -11.94
CA VAL A 393 3.85 -24.13 -13.05
C VAL A 393 3.92 -25.66 -13.06
N THR A 394 3.96 -26.27 -14.24
CA THR A 394 4.18 -27.71 -14.42
C THR A 394 5.32 -27.93 -15.39
N THR A 395 6.25 -28.81 -15.05
CA THR A 395 7.39 -29.17 -15.91
C THR A 395 7.20 -30.57 -16.49
N SER A 396 7.73 -30.81 -17.69
CA SER A 396 7.65 -32.10 -18.39
C SER A 396 8.34 -33.26 -17.65
N ARG A 397 9.25 -32.95 -16.73
CA ARG A 397 10.01 -33.94 -15.92
C ARG A 397 9.27 -34.46 -14.68
N GLN A 398 8.05 -33.99 -14.36
CA GLN A 398 7.30 -34.56 -13.23
C GLN A 398 6.81 -35.98 -13.56
N LYS A 399 7.56 -37.01 -13.15
CA LYS A 399 7.09 -38.41 -13.11
C LYS A 399 5.79 -38.47 -12.29
N GLY A 400 4.68 -38.89 -12.91
CA GLY A 400 3.35 -38.96 -12.28
C GLY A 400 2.57 -37.63 -12.23
N GLY A 401 3.00 -36.60 -12.95
CA GLY A 401 2.34 -35.29 -12.95
C GLY A 401 0.92 -35.32 -13.50
N ARG A 402 -0.06 -34.84 -12.72
CA ARG A 402 -1.43 -34.56 -13.21
C ARG A 402 -1.36 -33.58 -14.40
N ARG A 403 -2.12 -33.86 -15.46
CA ARG A 403 -2.28 -32.96 -16.62
C ARG A 403 -2.55 -31.52 -16.15
N PRO A 404 -2.00 -30.50 -16.84
CA PRO A 404 -2.30 -29.11 -16.52
C PRO A 404 -3.83 -28.92 -16.55
N TYR A 405 -4.34 -28.22 -15.54
CA TYR A 405 -5.76 -27.95 -15.37
C TYR A 405 -5.95 -26.44 -15.24
N GLY A 406 -7.07 -25.95 -15.73
CA GLY A 406 -7.38 -24.52 -15.79
C GLY A 406 -8.13 -24.21 -17.09
N GLU A 407 -8.67 -23.00 -17.19
CA GLU A 407 -9.33 -22.51 -18.40
C GLU A 407 -8.31 -22.25 -19.53
N VAL A 408 -7.10 -21.84 -19.14
CA VAL A 408 -5.99 -21.51 -20.05
C VAL A 408 -4.73 -22.26 -19.61
N VAL A 409 -4.01 -22.83 -20.57
CA VAL A 409 -2.69 -23.46 -20.39
C VAL A 409 -1.69 -22.73 -21.27
N VAL A 410 -0.67 -22.13 -20.67
CA VAL A 410 0.41 -21.45 -21.41
C VAL A 410 1.64 -22.36 -21.46
N LYS A 411 2.09 -22.68 -22.68
CA LYS A 411 3.34 -23.39 -22.94
C LYS A 411 4.41 -22.37 -23.32
N SER A 412 5.54 -22.40 -22.62
CA SER A 412 6.63 -21.45 -22.79
C SER A 412 7.99 -22.15 -22.77
N LYS A 413 8.99 -21.58 -23.45
CA LYS A 413 10.40 -22.03 -23.32
C LYS A 413 11.00 -21.58 -21.98
N VAL A 414 10.63 -20.40 -21.51
CA VAL A 414 11.05 -19.82 -20.22
C VAL A 414 9.83 -19.33 -19.43
N THR A 415 9.84 -19.54 -18.11
CA THR A 415 8.80 -19.03 -17.20
C THR A 415 9.42 -18.08 -16.18
N VAL A 416 8.82 -16.91 -16.01
CA VAL A 416 9.25 -15.88 -15.05
C VAL A 416 8.14 -15.68 -14.02
N VAL A 417 8.46 -15.77 -12.73
CA VAL A 417 7.53 -15.55 -11.63
C VAL A 417 7.80 -14.18 -11.01
N ALA A 418 6.80 -13.31 -11.03
CA ALA A 418 6.88 -11.93 -10.56
C ALA A 418 5.61 -11.52 -9.77
N CYS A 419 5.13 -12.42 -8.89
CA CYS A 419 3.90 -12.22 -8.12
C CYS A 419 4.09 -11.32 -6.87
N GLY A 420 5.32 -10.87 -6.60
CA GLY A 420 5.70 -10.07 -5.44
C GLY A 420 5.97 -10.90 -4.19
N ALA A 421 6.68 -10.31 -3.22
CA ALA A 421 7.20 -11.00 -2.03
C ALA A 421 6.16 -11.72 -1.14
N LEU A 422 4.88 -11.38 -1.24
CA LEU A 422 3.83 -12.09 -0.52
C LEU A 422 3.33 -13.33 -1.29
N ASN A 423 3.16 -13.24 -2.60
CA ASN A 423 2.48 -14.28 -3.39
C ASN A 423 3.44 -15.25 -4.09
N THR A 424 4.64 -14.81 -4.48
CA THR A 424 5.64 -15.63 -5.18
C THR A 424 5.98 -16.91 -4.42
N PRO A 425 6.24 -16.88 -3.09
CA PRO A 425 6.53 -18.10 -2.34
C PRO A 425 5.42 -19.14 -2.40
N GLY A 426 4.17 -18.71 -2.19
CA GLY A 426 3.01 -19.59 -2.24
C GLY A 426 2.82 -20.20 -3.64
N PHE A 427 3.06 -19.42 -4.70
CA PHE A 427 2.97 -19.87 -6.08
C PHE A 427 4.06 -20.91 -6.43
N LEU A 428 5.32 -20.65 -6.08
CA LEU A 428 6.42 -21.58 -6.32
C LEU A 428 6.22 -22.91 -5.58
N ARG A 429 5.78 -22.85 -4.31
CA ARG A 429 5.50 -24.07 -3.53
C ARG A 429 4.32 -24.87 -4.07
N ARG A 430 3.25 -24.22 -4.53
CA ARG A 430 2.14 -24.91 -5.24
C ARG A 430 2.59 -25.53 -6.57
N SER A 431 3.67 -25.02 -7.15
CA SER A 431 4.31 -25.57 -8.36
C SER A 431 5.25 -26.74 -8.07
N GLY A 432 5.43 -27.12 -6.80
CA GLY A 432 6.17 -28.31 -6.39
C GLY A 432 7.60 -28.05 -5.91
N LEU A 433 8.06 -26.79 -5.88
CA LEU A 433 9.40 -26.45 -5.37
C LEU A 433 9.46 -26.68 -3.85
N LYS A 434 10.57 -27.26 -3.39
CA LYS A 434 10.81 -27.72 -2.01
C LYS A 434 11.92 -26.94 -1.30
N ASN A 435 12.61 -26.03 -1.98
CA ASN A 435 13.74 -25.27 -1.43
C ASN A 435 13.33 -24.59 -0.10
N PRO A 436 14.10 -24.80 0.99
CA PRO A 436 13.76 -24.31 2.32
C PRO A 436 13.94 -22.80 2.49
N ASN A 437 14.41 -22.07 1.49
CA ASN A 437 14.49 -20.61 1.53
C ASN A 437 13.22 -19.95 1.00
N ILE A 438 12.39 -20.66 0.22
CA ILE A 438 11.14 -20.12 -0.34
C ILE A 438 10.18 -19.75 0.79
N GLY A 439 9.82 -18.47 0.84
CA GLY A 439 8.91 -17.82 1.79
C GLY A 439 9.50 -17.49 3.16
N ARG A 440 10.80 -17.70 3.37
CA ARG A 440 11.52 -17.25 4.58
C ARG A 440 12.21 -15.91 4.30
N HIS A 441 12.74 -15.25 5.33
CA HIS A 441 13.52 -14.01 5.17
C HIS A 441 12.70 -12.84 4.58
N LEU A 442 11.39 -12.81 4.88
CA LEU A 442 10.57 -11.67 4.50
C LEU A 442 10.99 -10.46 5.33
N HIS A 443 11.47 -9.43 4.67
CA HIS A 443 11.69 -8.12 5.28
C HIS A 443 10.54 -7.19 4.91
N LEU A 444 10.18 -6.31 5.85
CA LEU A 444 9.04 -5.42 5.72
C LEU A 444 9.42 -3.95 5.75
N HIS A 445 10.66 -3.56 6.09
CA HIS A 445 11.06 -2.14 6.16
C HIS A 445 10.01 -1.30 6.94
N PRO A 446 9.86 -1.56 8.25
CA PRO A 446 8.77 -1.03 9.05
C PRO A 446 8.80 0.50 9.09
N THR A 447 7.60 1.10 9.13
CA THR A 447 7.41 2.55 9.14
C THR A 447 6.58 2.95 10.36
N VAL A 448 6.97 4.05 11.00
CA VAL A 448 6.15 4.72 12.01
C VAL A 448 5.72 6.11 11.53
N MET A 449 4.61 6.60 12.07
CA MET A 449 4.03 7.89 11.67
C MET A 449 3.88 8.82 12.87
N ALA A 450 4.20 10.09 12.67
CA ALA A 450 3.92 11.16 13.61
C ALA A 450 2.97 12.18 12.97
N TRP A 451 2.16 12.82 13.81
CA TRP A 451 1.15 13.76 13.37
C TRP A 451 1.30 15.09 14.10
N GLY A 452 1.10 16.19 13.37
CA GLY A 452 1.12 17.55 13.88
C GLY A 452 -0.08 18.35 13.36
N TYR A 453 -0.47 19.37 14.12
CA TYR A 453 -1.62 20.22 13.83
C TYR A 453 -1.16 21.65 13.53
N PHE A 454 -1.56 22.19 12.36
CA PHE A 454 -1.12 23.49 11.85
C PHE A 454 -2.34 24.30 11.34
N PRO A 455 -2.88 25.24 12.15
CA PRO A 455 -4.02 26.05 11.76
C PRO A 455 -3.64 27.22 10.83
N ASP A 456 -4.52 27.48 9.85
CA ASP A 456 -4.42 28.60 8.91
C ASP A 456 -4.34 29.96 9.66
N GLY A 457 -3.47 30.86 9.18
CA GLY A 457 -3.42 32.26 9.63
C GLY A 457 -2.77 32.53 11.00
N THR A 458 -2.06 31.57 11.60
CA THR A 458 -1.61 31.69 13.01
C THR A 458 -0.13 31.49 13.28
N THR A 459 0.66 31.17 12.25
CA THR A 459 2.11 31.16 12.38
C THR A 459 2.68 32.51 11.97
N SER A 460 3.51 33.09 12.83
CA SER A 460 4.29 34.29 12.51
C SER A 460 5.04 34.12 11.18
N GLY A 461 4.83 35.04 10.24
CA GLY A 461 5.60 35.15 8.99
C GLY A 461 4.94 34.73 7.67
N ASN A 462 3.60 34.67 7.55
CA ASN A 462 2.86 34.47 6.28
C ASN A 462 3.23 33.25 5.40
N TRP A 463 4.02 32.30 5.90
CA TRP A 463 4.49 31.15 5.11
C TRP A 463 3.44 30.03 4.91
N LEU A 464 2.40 29.99 5.76
CA LEU A 464 1.24 29.11 5.61
C LEU A 464 0.14 29.84 4.84
N SER A 465 0.07 29.62 3.53
CA SER A 465 -1.07 30.07 2.71
C SER A 465 -2.31 29.24 3.07
N PRO A 466 -3.51 29.86 3.23
CA PRO A 466 -4.78 29.16 3.46
C PRO A 466 -5.12 28.11 2.39
N GLU A 467 -4.53 28.24 1.20
CA GLU A 467 -4.77 27.36 0.06
C GLU A 467 -3.88 26.10 0.09
N LYS A 468 -2.83 26.07 0.91
CA LYS A 468 -1.95 24.91 1.06
C LYS A 468 -2.58 23.88 1.98
N LYS A 469 -2.91 22.71 1.44
CA LYS A 469 -3.50 21.62 2.21
C LYS A 469 -2.60 20.38 2.24
N SER A 470 -2.79 19.50 3.23
CA SER A 470 -2.03 18.24 3.37
C SER A 470 -2.29 17.24 2.23
N TYR A 471 -3.40 17.42 1.53
CA TYR A 471 -3.91 16.59 0.44
C TYR A 471 -3.95 17.35 -0.90
N THR A 472 -3.19 18.43 -1.08
CA THR A 472 -2.96 19.14 -2.37
C THR A 472 -1.45 19.27 -2.61
N GLY A 473 -0.97 19.45 -3.85
CA GLY A 473 0.47 19.44 -4.16
C GLY A 473 1.04 18.05 -4.47
N GLU A 474 2.22 18.02 -5.10
CA GLU A 474 2.92 16.79 -5.49
C GLU A 474 3.02 15.73 -4.36
N LEU A 475 3.04 14.44 -4.74
CA LEU A 475 2.90 13.31 -3.80
C LEU A 475 4.00 13.25 -2.73
N LEU A 476 5.25 13.43 -3.15
CA LEU A 476 6.47 13.33 -2.37
C LEU A 476 7.45 14.36 -2.92
N THR A 477 7.79 15.37 -2.11
CA THR A 477 8.67 16.45 -2.56
C THR A 477 9.94 16.55 -1.73
N THR A 478 9.85 16.27 -0.42
CA THR A 478 10.89 16.60 0.54
C THR A 478 11.14 15.45 1.52
N MET A 479 12.42 15.18 1.79
CA MET A 479 12.87 14.26 2.83
C MET A 479 14.02 14.85 3.64
N SER A 480 14.27 14.26 4.81
CA SER A 480 15.42 14.56 5.65
C SER A 480 16.11 13.26 6.09
N PRO A 481 17.37 13.02 5.69
CA PRO A 481 18.19 11.97 6.30
C PRO A 481 18.69 12.48 7.64
N VAL A 482 18.06 12.05 8.73
CA VAL A 482 18.44 12.49 10.07
C VAL A 482 19.51 11.53 10.63
N PRO A 483 20.66 12.05 11.12
CA PRO A 483 21.67 11.23 11.78
C PRO A 483 21.09 10.49 13.00
N GLY A 484 21.47 9.21 13.14
CA GLY A 484 21.07 8.35 14.25
C GLY A 484 22.24 8.01 15.16
N GLU A 485 21.96 7.42 16.33
CA GLU A 485 23.01 6.82 17.18
C GLU A 485 23.60 5.56 16.54
N SER A 486 22.86 4.93 15.62
CA SER A 486 23.39 3.89 14.73
C SER A 486 24.04 4.54 13.51
N THR A 487 24.98 3.83 12.90
CA THR A 487 25.78 4.22 11.73
C THR A 487 24.97 4.68 10.50
N TYR A 488 23.64 4.56 10.50
CA TYR A 488 22.81 4.63 9.30
C TYR A 488 21.67 5.67 9.34
N GLY A 489 21.22 6.13 10.51
CA GLY A 489 20.20 7.19 10.62
C GLY A 489 18.76 6.78 10.29
N VAL A 490 17.91 7.78 9.99
CA VAL A 490 16.48 7.60 9.64
C VAL A 490 16.13 8.53 8.50
N ILE A 491 15.41 8.03 7.48
CA ILE A 491 14.76 8.88 6.48
C ILE A 491 13.41 9.32 7.03
N ILE A 492 13.22 10.63 7.12
CA ILE A 492 11.93 11.23 7.42
C ILE A 492 11.36 11.80 6.14
N GLN A 493 10.15 11.38 5.79
CA GLN A 493 9.44 11.76 4.57
C GLN A 493 8.00 12.15 4.90
N THR A 494 7.38 12.93 4.02
CA THR A 494 5.94 13.16 4.10
C THR A 494 5.30 12.73 2.79
N ARG A 495 4.33 11.82 2.84
CA ARG A 495 3.51 11.40 1.70
C ARG A 495 2.20 12.17 1.63
N ARG A 496 1.67 12.38 0.43
CA ARG A 496 0.28 12.80 0.26
C ARG A 496 -0.63 11.71 0.79
N CYS A 497 -1.44 12.09 1.77
CA CYS A 497 -2.40 11.24 2.43
C CYS A 497 -3.77 11.84 2.14
N THR A 498 -4.62 11.12 1.42
CA THR A 498 -6.02 11.51 1.29
C THR A 498 -6.71 11.34 2.64
N ARG A 499 -7.82 12.07 2.88
CA ARG A 499 -8.37 12.17 4.24
C ARG A 499 -8.98 10.86 4.76
N GLY A 500 -9.33 9.89 3.92
CA GLY A 500 -9.78 8.57 4.38
C GLY A 500 -8.62 7.63 4.78
N LEU A 501 -7.45 7.74 4.14
CA LEU A 501 -6.22 7.04 4.54
C LEU A 501 -5.68 7.65 5.84
N LEU A 502 -5.78 8.99 5.96
CA LEU A 502 -5.56 9.74 7.19
C LEU A 502 -6.56 9.34 8.28
N GLY A 503 -7.82 9.15 7.90
CA GLY A 503 -8.89 8.53 8.68
C GLY A 503 -8.42 7.26 9.35
N SER A 504 -7.96 6.28 8.57
CA SER A 504 -7.51 4.98 9.09
C SER A 504 -6.25 5.05 9.97
N ASP A 505 -5.33 5.97 9.69
CA ASP A 505 -4.01 6.02 10.33
C ASP A 505 -3.95 6.99 11.55
N ALA A 506 -4.89 7.95 11.64
CA ALA A 506 -4.84 9.07 12.60
C ALA A 506 -6.21 9.44 13.23
N VAL A 507 -7.09 8.47 13.42
CA VAL A 507 -8.46 8.63 13.97
C VAL A 507 -8.55 9.55 15.19
N ASP A 508 -7.69 9.35 16.19
CA ASP A 508 -7.77 10.07 17.45
C ASP A 508 -7.55 11.57 17.25
N LEU A 509 -6.78 11.93 16.21
CA LEU A 509 -6.56 13.30 15.80
C LEU A 509 -7.80 13.85 15.07
N LEU A 510 -8.33 13.11 14.10
CA LEU A 510 -9.45 13.57 13.27
C LEU A 510 -10.77 13.72 14.05
N CYS A 511 -11.07 12.81 14.99
CA CYS A 511 -12.31 12.87 15.77
C CYS A 511 -12.30 13.98 16.84
N ARG A 512 -11.16 14.60 17.13
CA ARG A 512 -10.99 15.63 18.17
C ARG A 512 -10.79 17.04 17.61
N LEU A 513 -10.71 17.16 16.28
CA LEU A 513 -10.43 18.41 15.59
C LEU A 513 -11.70 18.94 14.89
N PRO A 514 -12.11 20.19 15.16
CA PRO A 514 -13.07 20.90 14.33
C PRO A 514 -12.76 20.89 12.83
N ALA A 515 -13.78 21.00 11.98
CA ALA A 515 -13.71 20.96 10.51
C ALA A 515 -12.70 21.91 9.84
N ALA A 516 -12.45 23.07 10.46
CA ALA A 516 -11.62 24.14 9.89
C ALA A 516 -10.10 23.85 9.93
N TYR A 517 -9.69 22.58 10.04
CA TYR A 517 -8.34 22.19 10.45
C TYR A 517 -7.66 21.23 9.48
N ASP A 518 -6.36 21.45 9.24
CA ASP A 518 -5.54 20.60 8.38
C ASP A 518 -4.50 19.79 9.19
N PRO A 519 -4.74 18.49 9.44
CA PRO A 519 -3.76 17.59 10.03
C PRO A 519 -2.58 17.30 9.08
N VAL A 520 -1.36 17.42 9.60
CA VAL A 520 -0.12 17.15 8.87
C VAL A 520 0.52 15.85 9.37
N SER A 521 0.86 14.92 8.47
CA SER A 521 1.69 13.75 8.80
C SER A 521 3.15 13.96 8.46
N SER A 522 4.00 13.31 9.25
CA SER A 522 5.34 12.90 8.86
C SER A 522 5.52 11.41 9.12
N HIS A 523 6.29 10.74 8.27
CA HIS A 523 6.55 9.30 8.35
C HIS A 523 8.06 9.09 8.45
N GLY A 524 8.46 8.18 9.32
CA GLY A 524 9.85 7.84 9.59
C GLY A 524 10.09 6.40 9.19
N HIS A 525 11.05 6.21 8.29
CA HIS A 525 11.52 4.90 7.87
C HIS A 525 12.99 4.78 8.27
N PRO A 526 13.39 3.70 8.96
CA PRO A 526 14.77 3.51 9.34
C PRO A 526 15.62 3.42 8.07
N LEU A 527 16.69 4.21 8.02
CA LEU A 527 17.77 3.99 7.07
C LEU A 527 18.65 2.92 7.66
N ARG A 528 18.99 1.92 6.86
CA ARG A 528 19.95 0.91 7.26
C ARG A 528 20.77 0.50 6.06
N ALA A 529 22.08 0.56 6.18
CA ALA A 529 22.95 -0.20 5.29
C ALA A 529 22.90 -1.65 5.77
N GLY A 530 22.40 -2.54 4.93
CA GLY A 530 22.20 -3.95 5.26
C GLY A 530 20.83 -4.27 5.89
N PRO A 531 20.61 -5.54 6.29
CA PRO A 531 19.27 -6.06 6.56
C PRO A 531 18.54 -5.35 7.70
N ASP A 532 17.23 -5.16 7.53
CA ASP A 532 16.35 -5.12 8.69
C ASP A 532 16.63 -6.44 9.45
N ARG A 533 16.91 -6.32 10.75
CA ARG A 533 17.23 -7.51 11.57
C ARG A 533 15.97 -8.30 11.85
N GLY A 534 14.83 -7.62 11.80
CA GLY A 534 13.53 -8.24 11.73
C GLY A 534 13.46 -9.29 10.62
N SER A 535 12.54 -10.22 10.78
CA SER A 535 12.30 -11.17 9.71
C SER A 535 10.93 -11.79 9.85
N GLY A 536 10.39 -12.15 8.70
CA GLY A 536 9.08 -12.73 8.57
C GLY A 536 9.07 -13.97 7.68
N CYS A 537 7.85 -14.49 7.50
CA CYS A 537 7.58 -15.65 6.70
C CYS A 537 6.24 -15.47 5.97
N SER A 538 6.26 -15.68 4.66
CA SER A 538 5.07 -15.65 3.79
C SER A 538 4.75 -17.01 3.17
N ARG A 539 5.39 -18.10 3.66
CA ARG A 539 5.18 -19.48 3.16
C ARG A 539 3.72 -19.92 3.08
N LYS A 540 2.89 -19.49 4.03
CA LYS A 540 1.47 -19.84 4.16
C LYS A 540 0.55 -18.70 3.73
N TYR A 541 1.07 -17.62 3.16
CA TYR A 541 0.24 -16.53 2.65
C TYR A 541 -0.72 -17.06 1.57
N PRO A 542 -2.01 -16.68 1.57
CA PRO A 542 -2.66 -15.62 2.36
C PRO A 542 -3.23 -16.02 3.73
N ALA A 543 -3.00 -17.25 4.20
CA ALA A 543 -3.53 -17.77 5.47
C ALA A 543 -2.70 -17.37 6.70
N SER A 544 -1.41 -17.09 6.53
CA SER A 544 -0.55 -16.57 7.61
C SER A 544 0.59 -15.75 7.01
N LEU A 545 0.91 -14.66 7.70
CA LEU A 545 1.99 -13.73 7.42
C LEU A 545 2.63 -13.35 8.75
N SER A 546 3.74 -13.98 9.11
CA SER A 546 4.44 -13.65 10.36
C SER A 546 5.52 -12.60 10.11
N TYR A 547 5.70 -11.66 11.02
CA TYR A 547 6.85 -10.76 11.05
C TYR A 547 7.23 -10.49 12.50
N LYS A 548 8.52 -10.49 12.81
CA LYS A 548 9.04 -10.15 14.13
C LYS A 548 9.94 -8.93 14.00
N LEU A 549 9.56 -7.84 14.67
CA LEU A 549 10.38 -6.64 14.79
C LEU A 549 11.58 -6.91 15.73
N ASP A 550 12.79 -6.62 15.27
CA ASP A 550 13.99 -6.73 16.10
C ASP A 550 14.10 -5.58 17.12
N ALA A 551 14.82 -5.80 18.22
CA ALA A 551 15.02 -4.76 19.24
C ALA A 551 15.82 -3.55 18.72
N ALA A 552 16.79 -3.79 17.83
CA ALA A 552 17.55 -2.69 17.23
C ALA A 552 16.67 -1.88 16.28
N ASP A 553 15.82 -2.55 15.48
CA ASP A 553 14.89 -1.88 14.57
C ASP A 553 13.87 -1.05 15.35
N GLU A 554 13.35 -1.57 16.46
CA GLU A 554 12.45 -0.84 17.37
C GLU A 554 13.12 0.43 17.93
N LYS A 555 14.37 0.33 18.39
CA LYS A 555 15.11 1.50 18.90
C LYS A 555 15.27 2.58 17.82
N THR A 556 15.63 2.20 16.59
CA THR A 556 15.76 3.15 15.48
C THR A 556 14.43 3.79 15.09
N LEU A 557 13.33 3.03 15.10
CA LEU A 557 11.99 3.56 14.87
C LEU A 557 11.55 4.54 15.97
N GLN A 558 11.84 4.25 17.25
CA GLN A 558 11.56 5.16 18.37
C GLN A 558 12.37 6.46 18.27
N GLN A 559 13.64 6.36 17.87
CA GLN A 559 14.46 7.54 17.56
C GLN A 559 13.85 8.34 16.40
N GLY A 560 13.43 7.68 15.32
CA GLY A 560 12.73 8.32 14.21
C GLY A 560 11.46 9.04 14.66
N MET A 561 10.64 8.40 15.50
CA MET A 561 9.44 9.00 16.10
C MET A 561 9.78 10.26 16.90
N GLU A 562 10.79 10.20 17.76
CA GLU A 562 11.25 11.35 18.53
C GLU A 562 11.69 12.50 17.63
N ARG A 563 12.49 12.22 16.60
CA ARG A 563 12.98 13.24 15.64
C ARG A 563 11.83 13.87 14.88
N MET A 564 10.87 13.07 14.39
CA MET A 564 9.68 13.59 13.72
C MET A 564 8.87 14.52 14.62
N LEU A 565 8.64 14.13 15.88
CA LEU A 565 7.90 14.97 16.82
C LEU A 565 8.63 16.29 17.12
N ARG A 566 9.98 16.26 17.20
CA ARG A 566 10.80 17.48 17.35
C ARG A 566 10.73 18.36 16.11
N ILE A 567 10.81 17.79 14.90
CA ILE A 567 10.67 18.52 13.63
C ILE A 567 9.30 19.20 13.55
N LEU A 568 8.24 18.45 13.82
CA LEU A 568 6.87 18.98 13.85
C LEU A 568 6.75 20.12 14.87
N ALA A 569 7.36 19.98 16.06
CA ALA A 569 7.38 21.04 17.07
C ALA A 569 8.16 22.28 16.62
N ALA A 570 9.34 22.09 16.01
CA ALA A 570 10.20 23.17 15.54
C ALA A 570 9.56 23.98 14.39
N ALA A 571 8.71 23.34 13.58
CA ALA A 571 7.95 24.04 12.54
C ALA A 571 6.91 25.04 13.11
N GLY A 572 6.54 24.93 14.40
CA GLY A 572 5.68 25.89 15.12
C GLY A 572 4.18 25.58 15.08
N PRO A 573 3.71 24.44 15.64
CA PRO A 573 2.28 24.11 15.71
C PRO A 573 1.58 24.91 16.83
N LYS A 574 0.34 25.39 16.60
CA LYS A 574 -0.39 26.22 17.57
C LYS A 574 -0.97 25.45 18.76
N ARG A 575 -1.35 24.17 18.59
CA ARG A 575 -2.07 23.43 19.63
C ARG A 575 -1.63 21.98 19.71
N TRP A 576 -0.92 21.63 20.76
CA TRP A 576 -0.94 20.28 21.32
C TRP A 576 -2.24 20.14 22.13
N GLU A 577 -2.87 18.97 22.17
CA GLU A 577 -3.98 18.71 23.11
C GLU A 577 -3.59 19.21 24.52
N ARG A 578 -4.29 20.24 25.03
CA ARG A 578 -4.12 20.90 26.35
C ARG A 578 -2.72 20.69 26.97
N THR A 579 -1.70 21.46 26.59
CA THR A 579 -0.56 21.80 27.49
C THR A 579 0.40 22.81 26.83
N THR A 580 0.17 24.09 27.10
CA THR A 580 1.02 25.24 26.70
C THR A 580 2.28 25.31 27.58
N ALA A 581 3.46 25.09 26.99
CA ALA A 581 4.80 25.61 27.37
C ALA A 581 5.90 24.73 26.73
N MET A 582 7.00 25.32 26.22
CA MET A 582 8.12 24.59 25.60
C MET A 582 8.73 23.48 26.48
N GLY A 583 8.69 23.62 27.81
CA GLY A 583 9.09 22.56 28.76
C GLY A 583 8.17 21.32 28.78
N ARG A 584 6.95 21.40 28.24
CA ARG A 584 6.00 20.28 28.12
C ARG A 584 6.07 19.58 26.75
N CYS A 585 6.65 20.23 25.74
CA CYS A 585 6.93 19.61 24.44
C CYS A 585 7.96 18.48 24.58
N SER A 586 9.04 18.71 25.34
CA SER A 586 10.07 17.70 25.59
C SER A 586 9.52 16.48 26.36
N SER A 587 8.65 16.69 27.34
CA SER A 587 8.03 15.61 28.11
C SER A 587 6.96 14.84 27.33
N TYR A 588 6.22 15.49 26.41
CA TYR A 588 5.35 14.78 25.47
C TYR A 588 6.16 13.96 24.47
N VAL A 589 7.16 14.56 23.83
CA VAL A 589 8.04 13.88 22.85
C VAL A 589 8.61 12.62 23.49
N ARG A 590 9.22 12.73 24.67
CA ARG A 590 9.80 11.60 25.42
C ARG A 590 8.76 10.51 25.75
N ARG A 591 7.54 10.90 26.13
CA ARG A 591 6.47 9.97 26.46
C ARG A 591 5.89 9.27 25.24
N ALA A 592 5.79 9.97 24.11
CA ALA A 592 5.23 9.45 22.87
C ALA A 592 6.24 8.54 22.15
N SER A 593 7.52 8.93 22.09
CA SER A 593 8.60 8.11 21.51
C SER A 593 9.00 6.94 22.40
N GLY A 594 8.85 7.05 23.73
CA GLY A 594 9.16 5.98 24.69
C GLY A 594 8.12 4.85 24.76
N ARG A 595 7.03 4.90 23.99
CA ARG A 595 6.08 3.79 23.90
C ARG A 595 6.72 2.63 23.14
N GLY A 596 6.54 1.41 23.64
CA GLY A 596 6.89 0.22 22.87
C GLY A 596 6.18 0.22 21.52
N LEU A 597 6.82 -0.34 20.51
CA LEU A 597 6.25 -0.51 19.17
C LEU A 597 5.71 -1.94 18.97
N ARG A 598 6.03 -2.86 19.89
CA ARG A 598 5.56 -4.26 19.93
C ARG A 598 4.13 -4.40 20.47
N ASP A 599 3.58 -5.61 20.35
CA ASP A 599 2.23 -5.98 20.82
C ASP A 599 1.14 -5.04 20.31
N SER A 600 1.34 -4.65 19.06
CA SER A 600 0.61 -3.62 18.34
C SER A 600 0.70 -2.21 18.96
N ALA A 601 1.32 -1.95 20.11
CA ALA A 601 1.20 -0.70 20.89
C ALA A 601 1.18 0.61 20.06
N THR A 602 1.99 0.69 19.00
CA THR A 602 1.95 1.76 17.99
C THR A 602 1.70 1.16 16.60
N PRO A 603 0.85 1.76 15.73
CA PRO A 603 0.65 1.25 14.38
C PRO A 603 1.95 1.32 13.57
N ILE A 604 2.37 0.17 13.04
CA ILE A 604 3.45 0.06 12.07
C ILE A 604 2.83 -0.25 10.72
N SER A 605 3.35 0.38 9.67
CA SER A 605 2.90 0.11 8.31
C SER A 605 4.08 -0.16 7.38
N THR A 606 3.80 -0.74 6.22
CA THR A 606 4.76 -0.88 5.14
C THR A 606 4.08 -0.98 3.77
N ALA A 607 4.80 -0.56 2.73
CA ALA A 607 4.53 -0.87 1.33
C ALA A 607 5.73 -1.59 0.65
N HIS A 608 6.73 -2.00 1.44
CA HIS A 608 8.05 -2.46 0.99
C HIS A 608 8.34 -3.91 1.44
N GLN A 609 7.51 -4.84 0.99
CA GLN A 609 7.71 -6.28 1.16
C GLN A 609 8.81 -6.83 0.25
N MET A 610 9.77 -7.58 0.80
CA MET A 610 10.93 -8.06 0.05
C MET A 610 11.61 -9.29 0.68
N GLY A 611 12.48 -9.97 -0.08
CA GLY A 611 13.42 -11.00 0.40
C GLY A 611 12.86 -12.41 0.61
N SER A 612 11.57 -12.62 0.38
CA SER A 612 10.92 -13.91 0.64
C SER A 612 11.36 -15.07 -0.28
N CYS A 613 12.10 -14.81 -1.34
CA CYS A 613 12.74 -15.78 -2.23
C CYS A 613 14.14 -15.28 -2.62
N ARG A 614 14.95 -14.88 -1.63
CA ARG A 614 16.23 -14.22 -1.87
C ARG A 614 17.15 -14.95 -2.86
N MET A 615 17.85 -14.15 -3.66
CA MET A 615 18.96 -14.57 -4.50
C MET A 615 20.24 -14.77 -3.69
N GLY A 616 21.17 -15.57 -4.21
CA GLY A 616 22.50 -15.78 -3.64
C GLY A 616 23.23 -16.90 -4.35
N MET A 617 24.49 -17.16 -3.98
CA MET A 617 25.39 -18.10 -4.67
C MET A 617 25.28 -19.55 -4.18
N ASP A 618 24.50 -19.84 -3.14
CA ASP A 618 24.40 -21.18 -2.52
C ASP A 618 22.94 -21.61 -2.34
N PRO A 619 22.50 -22.74 -2.94
CA PRO A 619 21.14 -23.25 -2.82
C PRO A 619 20.70 -23.54 -1.37
N ARG A 620 21.64 -23.73 -0.44
CA ARG A 620 21.35 -23.92 0.98
C ARG A 620 20.85 -22.63 1.64
N THR A 621 21.25 -21.47 1.12
CA THR A 621 20.95 -20.16 1.72
C THR A 621 20.05 -19.26 0.88
N SER A 622 19.89 -19.56 -0.42
CA SER A 622 19.04 -18.80 -1.34
C SER A 622 17.93 -19.65 -1.99
N ALA A 623 16.90 -18.98 -2.49
CA ALA A 623 15.79 -19.60 -3.22
C ALA A 623 16.05 -19.61 -4.74
N VAL A 624 16.79 -18.62 -5.23
CA VAL A 624 17.26 -18.49 -6.62
C VAL A 624 18.76 -18.21 -6.64
N ASN A 625 19.42 -18.52 -7.75
CA ASN A 625 20.80 -18.15 -7.98
C ASN A 625 20.92 -16.63 -8.26
N GLU A 626 22.16 -16.15 -8.45
CA GLU A 626 22.49 -14.77 -8.77
C GLU A 626 21.84 -14.26 -10.06
N ASN A 627 21.51 -15.17 -10.99
CA ASN A 627 20.85 -14.83 -12.25
C ASN A 627 19.33 -14.71 -12.11
N GLY A 628 18.77 -15.04 -10.94
CA GLY A 628 17.34 -15.07 -10.68
C GLY A 628 16.66 -16.39 -11.05
N GLU A 629 17.41 -17.42 -11.45
CA GLU A 629 16.90 -18.75 -11.80
C GLU A 629 16.74 -19.62 -10.54
N THR A 630 15.66 -20.42 -10.47
CA THR A 630 15.46 -21.33 -9.35
C THR A 630 16.44 -22.49 -9.38
N TRP A 631 16.99 -22.85 -8.22
CA TRP A 631 17.93 -23.96 -8.09
C TRP A 631 17.36 -25.34 -8.47
N GLU A 632 16.06 -25.54 -8.28
CA GLU A 632 15.41 -26.84 -8.47
C GLU A 632 14.91 -27.06 -9.90
N VAL A 633 14.64 -25.99 -10.64
CA VAL A 633 13.98 -26.04 -11.94
C VAL A 633 14.66 -25.06 -12.89
N GLY A 634 15.35 -25.61 -13.88
CA GLY A 634 15.91 -24.81 -14.97
C GLY A 634 14.84 -24.11 -15.79
N ARG A 635 15.16 -22.94 -16.32
CA ARG A 635 14.30 -22.04 -17.11
C ARG A 635 13.09 -21.50 -16.34
N LEU A 636 13.13 -21.57 -15.01
CA LEU A 636 12.17 -20.94 -14.12
C LEU A 636 12.87 -19.83 -13.34
N PHE A 637 12.52 -18.58 -13.64
CA PHE A 637 13.12 -17.38 -13.05
C PHE A 637 12.17 -16.70 -12.07
N VAL A 638 12.72 -15.91 -11.15
CA VAL A 638 11.98 -15.02 -10.26
C VAL A 638 12.49 -13.60 -10.46
N ALA A 639 11.59 -12.66 -10.73
CA ALA A 639 11.94 -11.27 -11.04
C ALA A 639 10.96 -10.30 -10.34
N ASP A 640 11.01 -10.27 -9.00
CA ASP A 640 10.26 -9.32 -8.17
C ASP A 640 10.99 -9.06 -6.84
N THR A 641 10.41 -8.25 -5.94
CA THR A 641 11.07 -7.87 -4.67
C THR A 641 11.38 -9.04 -3.74
N SER A 642 10.80 -10.23 -3.97
CA SER A 642 11.13 -11.44 -3.22
C SER A 642 12.59 -11.84 -3.34
N VAL A 643 13.27 -11.49 -4.44
CA VAL A 643 14.66 -11.92 -4.67
C VAL A 643 15.69 -11.10 -3.91
N PHE A 644 15.29 -10.02 -3.25
CA PHE A 644 16.25 -9.16 -2.56
C PHE A 644 17.01 -9.94 -1.49
N PRO A 645 18.36 -9.88 -1.44
CA PRO A 645 19.12 -10.54 -0.38
C PRO A 645 18.79 -10.02 1.03
N THR A 646 18.34 -8.76 1.11
CA THR A 646 18.25 -7.97 2.33
C THR A 646 17.25 -6.81 2.18
N ALA A 647 16.90 -6.17 3.29
CA ALA A 647 16.24 -4.87 3.26
C ALA A 647 17.15 -3.76 2.73
N LEU A 648 16.57 -2.80 1.99
CA LEU A 648 17.32 -1.70 1.36
C LEU A 648 17.44 -0.42 2.22
N GLY A 649 16.51 -0.20 3.15
CA GLY A 649 16.41 1.08 3.88
C GLY A 649 15.86 2.25 3.05
N ILE A 650 15.61 2.06 1.75
CA ILE A 650 15.03 3.02 0.80
C ILE A 650 13.90 2.39 -0.01
N ASN A 651 13.15 3.19 -0.77
CA ASN A 651 12.05 2.71 -1.59
C ASN A 651 12.55 1.75 -2.70
N PRO A 652 11.96 0.56 -2.84
CA PRO A 652 12.55 -0.54 -3.61
C PRO A 652 12.28 -0.50 -5.13
N MET A 653 11.51 0.48 -5.63
CA MET A 653 10.95 0.44 -6.99
C MET A 653 12.02 0.40 -8.09
N VAL A 654 13.02 1.28 -8.04
CA VAL A 654 14.06 1.32 -9.07
C VAL A 654 15.03 0.15 -8.90
N THR A 655 15.33 -0.25 -7.66
CA THR A 655 16.18 -1.41 -7.34
C THR A 655 15.59 -2.70 -7.90
N VAL A 656 14.29 -2.98 -7.69
CA VAL A 656 13.67 -4.21 -8.21
C VAL A 656 13.63 -4.21 -9.74
N GLN A 657 13.44 -3.03 -10.35
CA GLN A 657 13.47 -2.91 -11.79
C GLN A 657 14.88 -3.15 -12.35
N ALA A 658 15.92 -2.64 -11.68
CA ALA A 658 17.31 -2.89 -12.07
C ALA A 658 17.69 -4.38 -11.94
N ILE A 659 17.32 -5.04 -10.83
CA ILE A 659 17.52 -6.49 -10.68
C ILE A 659 16.78 -7.25 -11.78
N ALA A 660 15.51 -6.90 -12.03
CA ALA A 660 14.73 -7.55 -13.08
C ALA A 660 15.30 -7.30 -14.48
N TYR A 661 15.92 -6.15 -14.72
CA TYR A 661 16.62 -5.85 -15.97
C TYR A 661 17.83 -6.77 -16.15
N CYS A 662 18.66 -6.96 -15.11
CA CYS A 662 19.76 -7.93 -15.14
C CYS A 662 19.24 -9.37 -15.37
N THR A 663 18.18 -9.78 -14.66
CA THR A 663 17.54 -11.08 -14.87
C THR A 663 17.03 -11.24 -16.31
N ALA A 664 16.50 -10.17 -16.92
CA ALA A 664 16.05 -10.19 -18.31
C ALA A 664 17.21 -10.44 -19.28
N GLN A 665 18.38 -9.83 -19.06
CA GLN A 665 19.58 -10.08 -19.87
C GLN A 665 20.00 -11.56 -19.80
N ASN A 666 20.03 -12.15 -18.59
CA ASN A 666 20.32 -13.57 -18.43
C ASN A 666 19.30 -14.47 -19.15
N ILE A 667 18.02 -14.09 -19.16
CA ILE A 667 16.98 -14.83 -19.90
C ILE A 667 17.20 -14.74 -21.42
N LEU A 668 17.64 -13.59 -21.93
CA LEU A 668 17.96 -13.42 -23.36
C LEU A 668 19.06 -14.39 -23.79
N GLU A 669 20.14 -14.52 -23.00
CA GLU A 669 21.21 -15.49 -23.26
C GLU A 669 20.69 -16.92 -23.32
N VAL A 670 19.82 -17.31 -22.37
CA VAL A 670 19.20 -18.64 -22.34
C VAL A 670 18.31 -18.89 -23.56
N LEU A 671 17.54 -17.88 -24.01
CA LEU A 671 16.67 -18.00 -25.18
C LEU A 671 17.47 -18.05 -26.49
N GLN A 672 18.55 -17.29 -26.59
CA GLN A 672 19.47 -17.31 -27.73
C GLN A 672 20.16 -18.68 -27.86
N ALA A 673 20.70 -19.20 -26.76
CA ALA A 673 21.35 -20.52 -26.73
C ALA A 673 20.39 -21.69 -27.00
N SER A 674 19.08 -21.46 -26.98
CA SER A 674 18.05 -22.47 -27.31
C SER A 674 17.55 -22.37 -28.75
N SER A 675 17.98 -21.34 -29.48
CA SER A 675 17.54 -21.05 -30.85
C SER A 675 18.59 -21.43 -31.90
N GLY A 676 19.84 -21.65 -31.48
CA GLY A 676 20.85 -22.42 -32.22
C GLY A 676 20.82 -23.87 -31.78
#